data_AF-A0A8J7QLW0-F1
#
_entry.id   AF-A0A8J7QLW0-F1
#
_cell.length_a   1.000
_cell.length_b   1.000
_cell.length_c   1.000
_cell.angle_alpha   90.00
_cell.angle_beta   90.00
_cell.angle_gamma   90.00
#
_symmetry.space_group_name_H-M   'P 1'
#
loop_
_entity.id
_entity.type
_entity.pdbx_description
1 polymer ?
#
loop_
_entity_poly.entity_id
_entity_poly.type
_entity_poly.pdbx_seq_one_letter_code
_entity_poly.pdbx_strand_id
1 'polypeptide(L)'
;MNQFQWSRLALILGCLLLPMMVVAQDTQTARSARDLGFSRVSLDQSGSPRFLGGQTNLIVRDSKDAEGLFQGKLAKIYQLGKADAVRFVSMEKFNGTRTYRMQQTFQGLEVRGGDLVIQIGADGQVLAVSGRVINNINVNVRPVHFFNGLYENAISDLLGIDGIAAGAIPYNVLKPADLVIYAHPEGGVHLAFETDVEFAHDDHFYMERMMIDAETQGLIGSETLIHSALDRRVHTANNGCFAPIFGTSLPGRQVISEGGASDDYVAQGAYDNTGTTYWFFYHMFGRDSYDGRGIPLVSTVHITFATGLFPSNCSPNNAAFLQAPYNQMLYGDGDGEILRETALSLDVTAHELAHGFTNSTSRLVYQRESGAINEAMSDIFGAGAEAWKMSLDAEGKRPEDGNPANYQTFRETWLLGDDIAGSQLGEALRYMNNPTLDGRSPDFYPERNYPNNCSPGAGNDNCGVHTNSGIANLAFFLLVEGGTHPQGKTTVNVPGIGMIDALNIFYETNAQLLSQNATFEDLRFASAQAAANQFGENSCQFSAVMKAWDAVGVNGSWNDPGGTCGGPVNEAPTASFSFTTDELSAAFDGSASTDSDGSIASYAWDFGDGNQGSGVSAAHTYRSEGTYRVVLVVTDNQGATGRAEADVTVSETDIIPPTAAFTFSADRLNVSFDGSASSGPNGAITDYAWDLGDGSSASGAQVNHRYGAAGSYSVTLTVTDAAGLQGSTSQTVTVDDPGDDCGNGFQIGSSVVTFNNNGRSIQTDLYYPSASGGSNADMIEGCGFPVVVFGHGFTIGTNAYDYLFEGLVPAGYIVAMPRTESGFSPSHGRFGSDIAFLASEIIRAYPNSTSGTSAVSGHSMGGGSAFLAMAENPSITALFSLAAAETNPSAIEAAASIDRPSLVIAASRDCVTPAEDHQTPMFEALAAADKEFVMLDGASHCQFTTGNFNCSFGEFFCGQRPSLSEAEQHAQTLATILPWLDRVLR
;
A
#
# COMPACT_ATOMS: atom_id res chain seq x y z
N MET A 1 -39.94 43.26 -59.73
CA MET A 1 -39.76 42.92 -61.15
C MET A 1 -38.47 42.13 -61.28
N ASN A 2 -38.51 40.96 -61.91
CA ASN A 2 -37.45 40.19 -62.61
C ASN A 2 -36.01 40.17 -62.04
N GLN A 3 -35.27 39.06 -62.00
CA GLN A 3 -35.45 37.67 -62.48
C GLN A 3 -34.54 36.78 -61.59
N PHE A 4 -34.55 35.44 -61.59
CA PHE A 4 -35.03 34.45 -62.57
C PHE A 4 -35.61 33.20 -61.83
N GLN A 5 -35.67 32.04 -62.50
CA GLN A 5 -35.82 30.70 -61.94
C GLN A 5 -34.85 29.73 -62.67
N TRP A 6 -34.84 28.46 -62.24
CA TRP A 6 -34.29 27.24 -62.88
C TRP A 6 -33.01 26.65 -62.27
N SER A 7 -33.18 25.79 -61.25
CA SER A 7 -32.14 24.87 -60.79
C SER A 7 -32.70 23.69 -59.96
N ARG A 8 -33.32 22.71 -60.63
CA ARG A 8 -33.50 21.33 -60.10
C ARG A 8 -33.48 20.28 -61.22
N LEU A 9 -32.67 19.24 -60.99
CA LEU A 9 -32.54 17.95 -61.70
C LEU A 9 -32.06 17.93 -63.17
N ALA A 10 -30.76 17.71 -63.33
CA ALA A 10 -30.23 16.71 -64.26
C ALA A 10 -29.02 16.02 -63.62
N LEU A 11 -29.28 14.80 -63.17
CA LEU A 11 -28.35 13.79 -62.68
C LEU A 11 -27.45 13.25 -63.82
N ILE A 12 -26.29 12.68 -63.43
CA ILE A 12 -25.51 11.61 -64.12
C ILE A 12 -24.43 12.02 -65.17
N LEU A 13 -23.23 11.44 -64.92
CA LEU A 13 -21.98 11.35 -65.73
C LEU A 13 -21.15 12.64 -65.96
N GLY A 14 -20.00 12.76 -65.26
CA GLY A 14 -19.06 13.88 -65.43
C GLY A 14 -17.78 13.90 -64.57
N CYS A 15 -17.15 12.74 -64.30
CA CYS A 15 -15.77 12.51 -63.83
C CYS A 15 -15.00 13.54 -62.96
N LEU A 16 -14.50 13.04 -61.82
CA LEU A 16 -13.11 13.21 -61.32
C LEU A 16 -12.50 14.63 -61.30
N LEU A 17 -12.72 15.34 -60.20
CA LEU A 17 -11.68 16.20 -59.62
C LEU A 17 -11.57 15.89 -58.13
N LEU A 18 -10.39 15.41 -57.72
CA LEU A 18 -10.03 15.23 -56.32
C LEU A 18 -10.08 16.58 -55.58
N PRO A 19 -10.41 16.63 -54.27
CA PRO A 19 -9.90 17.72 -53.46
C PRO A 19 -8.37 17.68 -53.56
N MET A 20 -7.74 18.84 -53.79
CA MET A 20 -6.28 18.92 -53.81
C MET A 20 -5.74 18.43 -52.48
N MET A 21 -5.11 17.25 -52.53
CA MET A 21 -4.31 16.70 -51.45
C MET A 21 -3.24 17.75 -51.10
N VAL A 22 -3.34 18.33 -49.91
CA VAL A 22 -2.26 19.16 -49.36
C VAL A 22 -1.15 18.20 -48.98
N VAL A 23 -0.35 17.83 -49.98
CA VAL A 23 0.97 17.23 -49.77
C VAL A 23 1.72 18.15 -48.83
N ALA A 24 2.29 17.59 -47.75
CA ALA A 24 3.10 18.34 -46.79
C ALA A 24 4.06 19.27 -47.53
N GLN A 25 4.02 20.57 -47.21
CA GLN A 25 4.70 21.59 -47.99
C GLN A 25 6.18 21.24 -48.14
N ASP A 26 6.63 21.10 -49.39
CA ASP A 26 8.04 20.88 -49.74
C ASP A 26 8.83 22.19 -49.57
N THR A 27 8.84 22.75 -48.35
CA THR A 27 9.55 23.98 -48.02
C THR A 27 11.06 23.76 -48.13
N GLN A 28 11.82 24.84 -48.27
CA GLN A 28 13.29 24.74 -48.25
C GLN A 28 13.78 24.25 -46.88
N THR A 29 13.10 24.60 -45.79
CA THR A 29 13.37 24.12 -44.43
C THR A 29 13.18 22.61 -44.33
N ALA A 30 12.04 22.07 -44.81
CA ALA A 30 11.75 20.64 -44.74
C ALA A 30 12.75 19.80 -45.54
N ARG A 31 13.16 20.27 -46.72
CA ARG A 31 14.22 19.63 -47.51
C ARG A 31 15.57 19.68 -46.80
N SER A 32 15.95 20.84 -46.26
CA SER A 32 17.20 20.99 -45.51
C SER A 32 17.28 20.09 -44.27
N ALA A 33 16.17 19.84 -43.59
CA ALA A 33 16.11 18.90 -42.47
C ALA A 33 16.24 17.43 -42.93
N ARG A 34 15.56 17.04 -44.02
CA ARG A 34 15.69 15.70 -44.61
C ARG A 34 17.10 15.42 -45.14
N ASP A 35 17.77 16.42 -45.71
CA ASP A 35 19.18 16.34 -46.14
C ASP A 35 20.15 16.08 -44.97
N LEU A 36 19.75 16.38 -43.73
CA LEU A 36 20.50 16.04 -42.50
C LEU A 36 20.15 14.66 -41.93
N GLY A 37 19.17 13.96 -42.49
CA GLY A 37 18.73 12.62 -42.09
C GLY A 37 17.44 12.56 -41.27
N PHE A 38 16.78 13.70 -40.99
CA PHE A 38 15.50 13.67 -40.27
C PHE A 38 14.39 13.18 -41.20
N SER A 39 13.84 11.99 -40.90
CA SER A 39 12.75 11.36 -41.67
C SER A 39 11.39 12.00 -41.36
N ARG A 40 11.18 12.43 -40.11
CA ARG A 40 10.00 13.15 -39.62
C ARG A 40 10.32 14.63 -39.46
N VAL A 41 9.48 15.50 -40.02
CA VAL A 41 9.63 16.97 -39.96
C VAL A 41 8.27 17.62 -39.81
N SER A 42 8.04 18.28 -38.66
CA SER A 42 6.90 19.18 -38.40
C SER A 42 7.39 20.63 -38.41
N LEU A 43 6.69 21.51 -39.13
CA LEU A 43 6.97 22.93 -39.21
C LEU A 43 5.76 23.74 -38.75
N ASP A 44 6.01 24.90 -38.13
CA ASP A 44 4.98 25.87 -37.81
C ASP A 44 4.56 26.72 -39.02
N GLN A 45 3.59 27.61 -38.81
CA GLN A 45 3.09 28.53 -39.84
C GLN A 45 4.14 29.55 -40.33
N SER A 46 5.26 29.75 -39.61
CA SER A 46 6.41 30.57 -40.04
C SER A 46 7.44 29.78 -40.86
N GLY A 47 7.25 28.46 -41.01
CA GLY A 47 8.22 27.56 -41.64
C GLY A 47 9.41 27.22 -40.74
N SER A 48 9.30 27.43 -39.43
CA SER A 48 10.28 27.01 -38.41
C SER A 48 9.93 25.61 -37.90
N PRO A 49 10.90 24.73 -37.58
CA PRO A 49 10.62 23.44 -37.02
C PRO A 49 9.93 23.53 -35.66
N ARG A 50 8.95 22.66 -35.46
CA ARG A 50 8.41 22.32 -34.14
C ARG A 50 8.97 21.00 -33.63
N PHE A 51 9.19 20.06 -34.56
CA PHE A 51 9.73 18.74 -34.28
C PHE A 51 10.51 18.21 -35.49
N LEU A 52 11.70 17.66 -35.25
CA LEU A 52 12.52 16.93 -36.20
C LEU A 52 12.81 15.55 -35.59
N GLY A 53 12.59 14.45 -36.31
CA GLY A 53 12.80 13.11 -35.78
C GLY A 53 13.31 12.12 -36.83
N GLY A 54 13.91 11.03 -36.35
CA GLY A 54 14.48 9.95 -37.16
C GLY A 54 15.93 9.65 -36.83
N GLN A 55 16.40 8.43 -37.11
CA GLN A 55 17.81 8.07 -36.96
C GLN A 55 18.68 8.84 -37.94
N THR A 56 19.32 9.91 -37.48
CA THR A 56 20.19 10.74 -38.31
C THR A 56 21.66 10.32 -38.24
N ASN A 57 22.40 10.54 -39.32
CA ASN A 57 23.86 10.41 -39.32
C ASN A 57 24.59 11.56 -38.57
N LEU A 58 23.88 12.34 -37.73
CA LEU A 58 24.46 13.41 -36.92
C LEU A 58 24.93 12.82 -35.60
N ILE A 59 26.23 12.90 -35.32
CA ILE A 59 26.81 12.40 -34.08
C ILE A 59 26.98 13.55 -33.08
N VAL A 60 26.49 13.34 -31.86
CA VAL A 60 26.65 14.21 -30.70
C VAL A 60 27.26 13.40 -29.55
N ARG A 61 28.49 13.73 -29.18
CA ARG A 61 29.20 13.03 -28.09
C ARG A 61 28.98 13.71 -26.75
N ASP A 62 28.97 15.03 -26.73
CA ASP A 62 28.81 15.87 -25.54
C ASP A 62 27.95 17.11 -25.82
N SER A 63 27.81 17.97 -24.80
CA SER A 63 27.02 19.20 -24.91
C SER A 63 27.57 20.21 -25.91
N LYS A 64 28.88 20.25 -26.17
CA LYS A 64 29.49 21.18 -27.13
C LYS A 64 29.24 20.75 -28.57
N ASP A 65 29.25 19.44 -28.84
CA ASP A 65 28.81 18.92 -30.15
C ASP A 65 27.35 19.33 -30.43
N ALA A 66 26.48 19.28 -29.41
CA ALA A 66 25.08 19.65 -29.53
C ALA A 66 24.86 21.18 -29.70
N GLU A 67 25.53 22.03 -28.92
CA GLU A 67 25.56 23.49 -29.13
C GLU A 67 26.07 23.83 -30.55
N GLY A 68 27.16 23.18 -30.98
CA GLY A 68 27.74 23.33 -32.31
C GLY A 68 26.82 22.87 -33.44
N LEU A 69 25.94 21.89 -33.19
CA LEU A 69 24.93 21.46 -34.15
C LEU A 69 23.86 22.54 -34.37
N PHE A 70 23.39 23.17 -33.28
CA PHE A 70 22.46 24.31 -33.34
C PHE A 70 23.08 25.53 -34.01
N GLN A 71 24.34 25.86 -33.71
CA GLN A 71 25.05 26.98 -34.33
C GLN A 71 25.48 26.73 -35.79
N GLY A 72 25.58 25.46 -36.19
CA GLY A 72 26.07 25.07 -37.51
C GLY A 72 24.95 24.63 -38.45
N LYS A 73 24.61 23.34 -38.39
CA LYS A 73 23.72 22.68 -39.36
C LYS A 73 22.25 23.06 -39.17
N LEU A 74 21.82 23.24 -37.91
CA LEU A 74 20.42 23.55 -37.57
C LEU A 74 20.12 25.06 -37.55
N ALA A 75 21.12 25.95 -37.52
CA ALA A 75 20.91 27.40 -37.38
C ALA A 75 19.95 27.99 -38.42
N LYS A 76 20.15 27.64 -39.70
CA LYS A 76 19.27 28.07 -40.80
C LYS A 76 17.90 27.39 -40.78
N ILE A 77 17.83 26.19 -40.21
CA ILE A 77 16.61 25.39 -40.13
C ILE A 77 15.69 25.99 -39.06
N TYR A 78 16.23 26.34 -37.88
CA TYR A 78 15.53 27.05 -36.80
C TYR A 78 15.44 28.57 -36.98
N GLN A 79 15.88 29.12 -38.12
CA GLN A 79 15.86 30.56 -38.43
C GLN A 79 16.65 31.46 -37.44
N LEU A 80 17.63 30.90 -36.71
CA LEU A 80 18.45 31.62 -35.73
C LEU A 80 19.13 32.86 -36.34
N GLY A 81 18.95 34.01 -35.72
CA GLY A 81 19.58 35.26 -36.10
C GLY A 81 21.04 35.34 -35.65
N LYS A 82 21.76 36.36 -36.13
CA LYS A 82 23.17 36.59 -35.73
C LYS A 82 23.36 36.97 -34.26
N ALA A 83 22.28 37.38 -33.60
CA ALA A 83 22.26 37.72 -32.18
C ALA A 83 21.91 36.52 -31.32
N ASP A 84 21.36 35.46 -31.91
CA ASP A 84 20.92 34.26 -31.21
C ASP A 84 22.08 33.28 -31.01
N ALA A 85 22.06 32.58 -29.89
CA ALA A 85 22.91 31.45 -29.63
C ALA A 85 22.16 30.41 -28.78
N VAL A 86 22.55 29.15 -28.86
CA VAL A 86 21.96 28.07 -28.06
C VAL A 86 23.03 27.52 -27.12
N ARG A 87 22.70 27.44 -25.82
CA ARG A 87 23.59 26.97 -24.76
C ARG A 87 23.03 25.73 -24.07
N PHE A 88 23.90 24.84 -23.63
CA PHE A 88 23.58 23.73 -22.76
C PHE A 88 23.07 24.16 -21.38
N VAL A 89 22.05 23.43 -20.88
CA VAL A 89 21.47 23.56 -19.54
C VAL A 89 21.68 22.27 -18.74
N SER A 90 21.05 21.18 -19.16
CA SER A 90 21.01 19.90 -18.43
C SER A 90 21.03 18.72 -19.40
N MET A 91 21.49 17.57 -18.90
CA MET A 91 21.46 16.30 -19.63
C MET A 91 20.84 15.22 -18.75
N GLU A 92 19.78 14.61 -19.25
CA GLU A 92 19.05 13.52 -18.60
C GLU A 92 19.29 12.22 -19.37
N LYS A 93 19.07 11.08 -18.69
CA LYS A 93 19.21 9.74 -19.28
C LYS A 93 17.95 8.94 -19.01
N PHE A 94 17.40 8.35 -20.06
CA PHE A 94 16.26 7.43 -19.95
C PHE A 94 16.36 6.37 -21.03
N ASN A 95 16.14 5.11 -20.65
CA ASN A 95 16.18 3.92 -21.53
C ASN A 95 17.36 3.93 -22.55
N GLY A 96 18.58 4.21 -22.08
CA GLY A 96 19.79 4.25 -22.92
C GLY A 96 19.97 5.51 -23.78
N THR A 97 18.97 6.38 -23.91
CA THR A 97 19.08 7.69 -24.56
C THR A 97 19.70 8.74 -23.63
N ARG A 98 20.21 9.83 -24.23
CA ARG A 98 20.69 11.04 -23.55
C ARG A 98 19.94 12.25 -24.10
N THR A 99 19.22 12.95 -23.26
CA THR A 99 18.40 14.09 -23.64
C THR A 99 19.07 15.36 -23.13
N TYR A 100 19.57 16.19 -24.05
CA TYR A 100 20.19 17.47 -23.73
C TYR A 100 19.15 18.58 -23.84
N ARG A 101 18.83 19.25 -22.73
CA ARG A 101 18.03 20.48 -22.75
C ARG A 101 18.94 21.68 -23.01
N MET A 102 18.47 22.53 -23.91
CA MET A 102 19.19 23.64 -24.48
C MET A 102 18.37 24.92 -24.35
N GLN A 103 19.05 26.03 -24.06
CA GLN A 103 18.47 27.34 -23.83
C GLN A 103 18.91 28.29 -24.94
N GLN A 104 17.96 28.87 -25.67
CA GLN A 104 18.23 30.02 -26.52
C GLN A 104 18.74 31.18 -25.66
N THR A 105 19.65 31.95 -26.23
CA THR A 105 20.19 33.19 -25.71
C THR A 105 20.15 34.22 -26.83
N PHE A 106 19.94 35.50 -26.51
CA PHE A 106 19.92 36.59 -27.48
C PHE A 106 20.77 37.75 -26.96
N GLN A 107 21.78 38.14 -27.76
CA GLN A 107 22.83 39.10 -27.39
C GLN A 107 23.56 38.75 -26.08
N GLY A 108 23.58 37.46 -25.71
CA GLY A 108 24.22 36.94 -24.50
C GLY A 108 23.32 36.81 -23.27
N LEU A 109 22.06 37.27 -23.33
CA LEU A 109 21.06 37.07 -22.27
C LEU A 109 20.29 35.77 -22.53
N GLU A 110 19.93 35.01 -21.50
CA GLU A 110 19.13 33.78 -21.66
C GLU A 110 17.66 34.12 -22.01
N VAL A 111 17.03 33.36 -22.93
CA VAL A 111 15.68 33.60 -23.44
C VAL A 111 14.71 32.58 -22.84
N ARG A 112 14.18 32.87 -21.65
CA ARG A 112 13.15 32.04 -21.01
C ARG A 112 11.95 31.90 -21.94
N GLY A 113 11.54 30.65 -22.19
CA GLY A 113 10.52 30.27 -23.17
C GLY A 113 11.04 29.97 -24.59
N GLY A 114 12.32 30.19 -24.86
CA GLY A 114 13.03 29.72 -26.06
C GLY A 114 13.92 28.52 -25.75
N ASP A 115 13.33 27.38 -25.41
CA ASP A 115 14.08 26.15 -25.13
C ASP A 115 13.96 25.11 -26.25
N LEU A 116 15.02 24.31 -26.36
CA LEU A 116 15.18 23.26 -27.35
C LEU A 116 15.61 21.98 -26.63
N VAL A 117 15.08 20.85 -27.07
CA VAL A 117 15.47 19.54 -26.55
C VAL A 117 16.06 18.73 -27.70
N ILE A 118 17.23 18.15 -27.47
CA ILE A 118 17.88 17.25 -28.43
C ILE A 118 18.16 15.90 -27.80
N GLN A 119 17.53 14.85 -28.33
CA GLN A 119 17.62 13.49 -27.84
C GLN A 119 18.61 12.68 -28.68
N ILE A 120 19.54 12.03 -27.98
CA ILE A 120 20.69 11.33 -28.54
C ILE A 120 20.61 9.85 -28.18
N GLY A 121 20.79 8.97 -29.16
CA GLY A 121 20.84 7.52 -28.96
C GLY A 121 22.08 7.05 -28.18
N ALA A 122 22.05 5.79 -27.76
CA ALA A 122 23.17 5.15 -27.08
C ALA A 122 24.46 5.12 -27.92
N ASP A 123 24.32 5.11 -29.25
CA ASP A 123 25.42 5.16 -30.23
C ASP A 123 25.91 6.60 -30.54
N GLY A 124 25.25 7.62 -29.99
CA GLY A 124 25.56 9.03 -30.21
C GLY A 124 24.85 9.67 -31.40
N GLN A 125 23.95 8.98 -32.11
CA GLN A 125 23.14 9.60 -33.18
C GLN A 125 22.08 10.54 -32.60
N VAL A 126 21.80 11.66 -33.26
CA VAL A 126 20.61 12.47 -32.96
C VAL A 126 19.38 11.71 -33.45
N LEU A 127 18.45 11.44 -32.52
CA LEU A 127 17.17 10.76 -32.76
C LEU A 127 16.03 11.75 -32.95
N ALA A 128 16.05 12.85 -32.18
CA ALA A 128 15.02 13.87 -32.22
C ALA A 128 15.55 15.25 -31.82
N VAL A 129 14.91 16.29 -32.35
CA VAL A 129 15.00 17.68 -31.90
C VAL A 129 13.60 18.23 -31.76
N SER A 130 13.26 18.71 -30.57
CA SER A 130 11.97 19.31 -30.23
C SER A 130 12.16 20.70 -29.61
N GLY A 131 11.06 21.42 -29.41
CA GLY A 131 11.05 22.79 -28.90
C GLY A 131 11.11 23.83 -30.01
N ARG A 132 11.06 25.11 -29.59
CA ARG A 132 10.95 26.26 -30.49
C ARG A 132 11.85 27.38 -29.99
N VAL A 133 12.40 28.12 -30.94
CA VAL A 133 13.14 29.36 -30.65
C VAL A 133 12.21 30.55 -30.84
N ILE A 134 12.37 31.56 -29.99
CA ILE A 134 11.67 32.82 -30.11
C ILE A 134 12.32 33.61 -31.24
N ASN A 135 11.67 33.63 -32.39
CA ASN A 135 12.10 34.37 -33.58
C ASN A 135 11.70 35.85 -33.50
N ASN A 136 12.48 36.72 -34.16
CA ASN A 136 12.22 38.16 -34.25
C ASN A 136 12.18 38.91 -32.90
N ILE A 137 12.99 38.49 -31.92
CA ILE A 137 13.16 39.19 -30.64
C ILE A 137 13.49 40.68 -30.87
N ASN A 138 12.61 41.56 -30.39
CA ASN A 138 12.71 43.01 -30.58
C ASN A 138 12.58 43.77 -29.25
N VAL A 139 13.43 43.39 -28.27
CA VAL A 139 13.59 44.09 -26.99
C VAL A 139 14.90 44.89 -26.95
N ASN A 140 14.87 46.02 -26.26
CA ASN A 140 16.00 46.93 -26.12
C ASN A 140 16.87 46.54 -24.92
N VAL A 141 17.85 45.66 -25.12
CA VAL A 141 18.76 45.10 -24.09
C VAL A 141 19.77 46.11 -23.50
N ARG A 142 19.39 47.39 -23.36
CA ARG A 142 20.23 48.41 -22.71
C ARG A 142 20.26 48.21 -21.20
N PRO A 143 21.30 48.67 -20.50
CA PRO A 143 21.34 48.63 -19.04
C PRO A 143 20.14 49.41 -18.46
N VAL A 144 19.32 48.72 -17.67
CA VAL A 144 18.25 49.33 -16.88
C VAL A 144 18.75 49.53 -15.46
N HIS A 145 18.27 50.58 -14.78
CA HIS A 145 18.71 50.89 -13.43
C HIS A 145 18.00 50.00 -12.40
N PHE A 146 18.77 49.37 -11.51
CA PHE A 146 18.23 48.82 -10.27
C PHE A 146 17.65 49.96 -9.42
N PHE A 147 16.39 49.80 -9.00
CA PHE A 147 15.76 50.65 -7.99
C PHE A 147 15.87 50.00 -6.61
N ASN A 148 15.90 50.80 -5.55
CA ASN A 148 15.79 50.30 -4.18
C ASN A 148 14.40 49.69 -3.97
N GLY A 149 14.32 48.49 -3.38
CA GLY A 149 13.05 47.78 -3.15
C GLY A 149 12.73 46.68 -4.16
N LEU A 150 13.63 46.32 -5.08
CA LEU A 150 13.35 45.33 -6.13
C LEU A 150 12.92 43.96 -5.56
N TYR A 151 13.69 43.42 -4.60
CA TYR A 151 13.39 42.13 -3.99
C TYR A 151 12.19 42.24 -3.04
N GLU A 152 12.08 43.33 -2.29
CA GLU A 152 10.94 43.59 -1.41
C GLU A 152 9.62 43.66 -2.19
N ASN A 153 9.59 44.34 -3.34
CA ASN A 153 8.43 44.40 -4.22
C ASN A 153 8.12 43.02 -4.82
N ALA A 154 9.14 42.30 -5.30
CA ALA A 154 8.93 40.96 -5.87
C ALA A 154 8.46 39.92 -4.83
N ILE A 155 8.93 40.01 -3.58
CA ILE A 155 8.42 39.22 -2.45
C ILE A 155 7.01 39.71 -2.07
N SER A 156 6.71 41.00 -2.18
CA SER A 156 5.35 41.56 -1.99
C SER A 156 4.36 40.96 -2.97
N ASP A 157 4.71 40.99 -4.26
CA ASP A 157 3.91 40.46 -5.37
C ASP A 157 3.77 38.93 -5.25
N LEU A 158 4.84 38.22 -4.88
CA LEU A 158 4.84 36.76 -4.68
C LEU A 158 3.91 36.33 -3.53
N LEU A 159 3.99 37.03 -2.40
CA LEU A 159 3.17 36.76 -1.21
C LEU A 159 1.76 37.34 -1.33
N GLY A 160 1.45 38.12 -2.38
CA GLY A 160 0.16 38.78 -2.57
C GLY A 160 -0.15 39.84 -1.51
N ILE A 161 0.87 40.48 -0.92
CA ILE A 161 0.73 41.47 0.15
C ILE A 161 1.02 42.89 -0.34
N ASP A 162 0.24 43.86 0.14
CA ASP A 162 0.37 45.28 -0.23
C ASP A 162 1.63 45.93 0.39
N GLY A 163 2.72 46.00 -0.39
CA GLY A 163 3.89 46.85 -0.15
C GLY A 163 4.65 46.59 1.15
N ILE A 164 5.60 45.64 1.14
CA ILE A 164 6.47 45.36 2.28
C ILE A 164 7.38 46.57 2.61
N ALA A 165 7.36 47.03 3.86
CA ALA A 165 8.36 48.00 4.34
C ALA A 165 9.76 47.35 4.34
N ALA A 166 10.78 48.09 3.88
CA ALA A 166 12.14 47.57 3.74
C ALA A 166 12.66 46.90 5.03
N GLY A 167 12.95 45.60 4.95
CA GLY A 167 13.41 44.78 6.07
C GLY A 167 12.32 44.17 6.98
N ALA A 168 11.03 44.26 6.64
CA ALA A 168 9.95 43.64 7.43
C ALA A 168 9.88 42.11 7.26
N ILE A 169 10.29 41.58 6.11
CA ILE A 169 10.54 40.14 5.90
C ILE A 169 12.06 39.97 5.67
N PRO A 170 12.79 39.23 6.53
CA PRO A 170 14.19 38.89 6.28
C PRO A 170 14.32 37.91 5.12
N TYR A 171 15.11 38.28 4.11
CA TYR A 171 15.42 37.46 2.94
C TYR A 171 16.94 37.43 2.69
N ASN A 172 17.43 36.32 2.13
CA ASN A 172 18.77 36.20 1.56
C ASN A 172 18.66 36.06 0.03
N VAL A 173 19.46 36.83 -0.70
CA VAL A 173 19.59 36.67 -2.15
C VAL A 173 20.63 35.58 -2.42
N LEU A 174 20.18 34.41 -2.88
CA LEU A 174 21.01 33.25 -3.18
C LEU A 174 21.71 33.39 -4.53
N LYS A 175 20.96 33.88 -5.54
CA LYS A 175 21.48 34.27 -6.85
C LYS A 175 21.13 35.73 -7.08
N PRO A 176 22.12 36.64 -7.26
CA PRO A 176 21.85 38.03 -7.62
C PRO A 176 21.00 38.14 -8.90
N ALA A 177 20.17 39.18 -8.97
CA ALA A 177 19.35 39.48 -10.13
C ALA A 177 20.18 39.63 -11.43
N ASP A 178 20.07 38.62 -12.31
CA ASP A 178 20.67 38.58 -13.65
C ASP A 178 19.65 39.01 -14.70
N LEU A 179 20.10 39.69 -15.75
CA LEU A 179 19.22 40.13 -16.83
C LEU A 179 18.92 38.97 -17.79
N VAL A 180 17.64 38.66 -17.99
CA VAL A 180 17.14 37.64 -18.92
C VAL A 180 16.11 38.26 -19.88
N ILE A 181 15.80 37.53 -20.94
CA ILE A 181 14.67 37.81 -21.83
C ILE A 181 13.58 36.80 -21.50
N TYR A 182 12.37 37.27 -21.19
CA TYR A 182 11.25 36.43 -20.79
C TYR A 182 10.15 36.51 -21.85
N ALA A 183 9.92 35.41 -22.57
CA ALA A 183 8.84 35.30 -23.54
C ALA A 183 7.55 34.85 -22.82
N HIS A 184 6.71 35.81 -22.45
CA HIS A 184 5.45 35.54 -21.76
C HIS A 184 4.45 34.85 -22.71
N PRO A 185 3.79 33.74 -22.30
CA PRO A 185 2.90 32.96 -23.17
C PRO A 185 1.81 33.77 -23.88
N GLU A 186 1.28 34.81 -23.23
CA GLU A 186 0.13 35.58 -23.73
C GLU A 186 0.47 36.90 -24.44
N GLY A 187 1.68 37.02 -25.02
CA GLY A 187 1.91 37.96 -26.12
C GLY A 187 2.90 39.11 -25.89
N GLY A 188 3.98 38.85 -25.14
CA GLY A 188 5.09 39.80 -25.00
C GLY A 188 6.43 39.10 -24.87
N VAL A 189 7.48 39.69 -25.46
CA VAL A 189 8.87 39.36 -25.09
C VAL A 189 9.35 40.51 -24.23
N HIS A 190 9.68 40.20 -22.98
CA HIS A 190 10.06 41.16 -21.95
C HIS A 190 11.56 41.08 -21.68
N LEU A 191 12.13 42.20 -21.23
CA LEU A 191 13.41 42.20 -20.54
C LEU A 191 13.10 42.05 -19.05
N ALA A 192 13.75 41.13 -18.35
CA ALA A 192 13.43 40.81 -16.96
C ALA A 192 14.68 40.53 -16.13
N PHE A 193 14.57 40.66 -14.81
CA PHE A 193 15.56 40.19 -13.85
C PHE A 193 15.17 38.81 -13.34
N GLU A 194 16.08 37.84 -13.43
CA GLU A 194 15.97 36.54 -12.77
C GLU A 194 16.84 36.53 -11.51
N THR A 195 16.24 36.23 -10.36
CA THR A 195 16.94 36.17 -9.06
C THR A 195 16.47 34.95 -8.28
N ASP A 196 17.35 34.30 -7.53
CA ASP A 196 16.96 33.24 -6.59
C ASP A 196 17.05 33.82 -5.17
N VAL A 197 15.97 33.77 -4.41
CA VAL A 197 15.86 34.31 -3.04
C VAL A 197 15.33 33.25 -2.09
N GLU A 198 15.89 33.18 -0.89
CA GLU A 198 15.28 32.47 0.24
C GLU A 198 14.76 33.46 1.27
N PHE A 199 13.63 33.16 1.91
CA PHE A 199 13.09 33.95 3.00
C PHE A 199 12.14 33.11 3.85
N ALA A 200 11.85 33.57 5.06
CA ALA A 200 10.89 32.92 5.95
C ALA A 200 9.72 33.86 6.24
N HIS A 201 8.50 33.35 6.10
CA HIS A 201 7.27 34.07 6.43
C HIS A 201 6.22 33.07 6.93
N ASP A 202 5.56 33.40 8.04
CA ASP A 202 4.49 32.60 8.69
C ASP A 202 4.81 31.10 8.77
N ASP A 203 5.91 30.78 9.46
CA ASP A 203 6.49 29.44 9.69
C ASP A 203 6.84 28.62 8.43
N HIS A 204 6.73 29.22 7.24
CA HIS A 204 7.15 28.63 5.97
C HIS A 204 8.49 29.19 5.50
N PHE A 205 9.33 28.31 4.96
CA PHE A 205 10.60 28.65 4.34
C PHE A 205 10.45 28.57 2.82
N TYR A 206 10.70 29.70 2.15
CA TYR A 206 10.62 29.87 0.71
C TYR A 206 12.04 29.83 0.14
N MET A 207 12.20 29.21 -1.03
CA MET A 207 13.41 29.34 -1.84
C MET A 207 12.97 29.41 -3.31
N GLU A 208 12.87 30.63 -3.84
CA GLU A 208 12.18 30.94 -5.09
C GLU A 208 13.11 31.62 -6.09
N ARG A 209 13.07 31.15 -7.34
CA ARG A 209 13.52 31.87 -8.51
C ARG A 209 12.41 32.81 -8.98
N MET A 210 12.64 34.11 -8.96
CA MET A 210 11.71 35.15 -9.38
C MET A 210 12.08 35.73 -10.74
N MET A 211 11.09 35.98 -11.59
CA MET A 211 11.18 36.74 -12.84
C MET A 211 10.51 38.10 -12.62
N ILE A 212 11.27 39.19 -12.68
CA ILE A 212 10.79 40.55 -12.37
C ILE A 212 10.94 41.41 -13.62
N ASP A 213 9.87 42.03 -14.11
CA ASP A 213 9.94 42.84 -15.34
C ASP A 213 10.90 44.02 -15.17
N ALA A 214 11.84 44.19 -16.11
CA ALA A 214 12.92 45.17 -15.95
C ALA A 214 12.45 46.63 -16.15
N GLU A 215 11.31 46.87 -16.79
CA GLU A 215 10.76 48.22 -17.01
C GLU A 215 9.71 48.61 -15.96
N THR A 216 8.84 47.68 -15.57
CA THR A 216 7.70 47.91 -14.66
C THR A 216 7.94 47.46 -13.23
N GLN A 217 8.95 46.62 -12.99
CA GLN A 217 9.37 46.07 -11.69
C GLN A 217 8.38 45.14 -10.97
N GLY A 218 7.27 44.77 -11.61
CA GLY A 218 6.36 43.75 -11.07
C GLY A 218 6.92 42.34 -11.27
N LEU A 219 6.55 41.42 -10.38
CA LEU A 219 6.77 39.99 -10.58
C LEU A 219 5.94 39.50 -11.78
N ILE A 220 6.60 38.81 -12.72
CA ILE A 220 6.00 38.25 -13.95
C ILE A 220 6.15 36.72 -14.06
N GLY A 221 6.68 36.07 -13.01
CA GLY A 221 6.76 34.61 -12.86
C GLY A 221 7.65 34.18 -11.69
N SER A 222 7.50 32.93 -11.20
CA SER A 222 8.40 32.35 -10.20
C SER A 222 8.49 30.80 -10.27
N GLU A 223 9.56 30.20 -9.72
CA GLU A 223 9.81 28.74 -9.63
C GLU A 223 10.46 28.37 -8.27
N THR A 224 10.00 27.33 -7.56
CA THR A 224 10.54 26.94 -6.24
C THR A 224 11.73 25.97 -6.30
N LEU A 225 12.53 25.87 -5.23
CA LEU A 225 13.88 25.24 -5.21
C LEU A 225 14.16 24.26 -4.02
N ILE A 226 13.15 23.74 -3.31
CA ILE A 226 13.30 22.86 -2.11
C ILE A 226 12.95 21.38 -2.42
N HIS A 227 13.65 20.42 -1.79
CA HIS A 227 13.54 18.97 -2.05
C HIS A 227 13.58 18.10 -0.77
N SER A 228 12.83 16.98 -0.73
CA SER A 228 12.80 15.96 0.33
C SER A 228 12.58 14.54 -0.24
N ALA A 229 12.17 13.56 0.57
CA ALA A 229 11.52 12.32 0.08
C ALA A 229 9.99 12.51 0.12
N LEU A 230 9.18 11.45 -0.08
CA LEU A 230 7.72 11.48 0.13
C LEU A 230 7.36 12.20 1.44
N ASP A 231 6.71 13.36 1.29
CA ASP A 231 6.31 14.28 2.36
C ASP A 231 4.95 14.86 1.98
N ARG A 232 3.87 14.21 2.40
CA ARG A 232 2.50 14.70 2.21
C ARG A 232 2.08 15.63 3.33
N ARG A 233 1.42 16.73 2.97
CA ARG A 233 0.89 17.73 3.92
C ARG A 233 -0.53 18.13 3.54
N VAL A 234 -1.51 17.55 4.21
CA VAL A 234 -2.93 17.85 3.96
C VAL A 234 -3.42 18.93 4.92
N HIS A 235 -4.11 19.91 4.37
CA HIS A 235 -4.65 21.07 5.05
C HIS A 235 -6.16 21.15 4.84
N THR A 236 -6.85 21.88 5.71
CA THR A 236 -8.26 22.25 5.55
C THR A 236 -8.40 23.76 5.39
N ALA A 237 -9.18 24.16 4.38
CA ALA A 237 -9.66 25.54 4.24
C ALA A 237 -10.91 25.82 5.10
N ASN A 238 -11.48 24.80 5.75
CA ASN A 238 -12.66 24.88 6.63
C ASN A 238 -13.86 25.59 5.98
N ASN A 239 -14.27 25.09 4.81
CA ASN A 239 -15.30 25.70 3.93
C ASN A 239 -14.94 27.11 3.45
N GLY A 240 -13.64 27.38 3.34
CA GLY A 240 -13.09 28.62 2.83
C GLY A 240 -13.37 28.83 1.35
N CYS A 241 -13.23 30.06 0.86
CA CYS A 241 -13.34 30.35 -0.57
C CYS A 241 -12.03 30.88 -1.14
N PHE A 242 -11.51 30.25 -2.19
CA PHE A 242 -10.44 30.78 -3.01
C PHE A 242 -10.98 31.92 -3.88
N ALA A 243 -10.70 33.17 -3.48
CA ALA A 243 -11.22 34.38 -4.10
C ALA A 243 -10.22 35.57 -4.06
N PRO A 244 -10.19 36.49 -5.06
CA PRO A 244 -9.08 37.44 -5.20
C PRO A 244 -9.02 38.61 -4.21
N ILE A 245 -10.10 38.90 -3.45
CA ILE A 245 -10.19 40.12 -2.62
C ILE A 245 -10.55 39.80 -1.15
N PHE A 246 -11.23 38.68 -0.90
CA PHE A 246 -11.70 38.26 0.43
C PHE A 246 -11.67 36.73 0.59
N GLY A 247 -10.69 36.08 -0.04
CA GLY A 247 -10.56 34.63 -0.01
C GLY A 247 -9.86 34.11 1.25
N THR A 248 -9.97 32.80 1.47
CA THR A 248 -9.19 32.06 2.46
C THR A 248 -7.74 31.94 2.01
N SER A 249 -6.80 32.23 2.92
CA SER A 249 -5.37 32.06 2.73
C SER A 249 -5.02 30.57 2.61
N LEU A 250 -4.36 30.20 1.52
CA LEU A 250 -3.78 28.86 1.32
C LEU A 250 -2.43 28.71 2.04
N PRO A 251 -2.02 27.49 2.42
CA PRO A 251 -2.76 26.22 2.31
C PRO A 251 -3.88 26.05 3.36
N GLY A 252 -4.03 26.97 4.31
CA GLY A 252 -4.98 26.84 5.41
C GLY A 252 -4.37 26.13 6.61
N ARG A 253 -5.18 25.42 7.40
CA ARG A 253 -4.70 24.73 8.61
C ARG A 253 -4.27 23.31 8.27
N GLN A 254 -3.02 22.93 8.53
CA GLN A 254 -2.57 21.54 8.39
C GLN A 254 -3.36 20.62 9.33
N VAL A 255 -3.83 19.49 8.79
CA VAL A 255 -4.57 18.43 9.49
C VAL A 255 -3.85 17.09 9.44
N ILE A 256 -3.09 16.80 8.38
CA ILE A 256 -2.24 15.60 8.26
C ILE A 256 -0.85 15.99 7.78
N SER A 257 0.18 15.36 8.37
CA SER A 257 1.55 15.30 7.85
C SER A 257 1.89 13.86 7.48
N GLU A 258 3.00 13.63 6.78
CA GLU A 258 3.50 12.28 6.48
C GLU A 258 3.57 11.40 7.74
N GLY A 259 3.12 10.14 7.61
CA GLY A 259 2.92 9.19 8.71
C GLY A 259 1.70 9.46 9.62
N GLY A 260 0.92 10.51 9.36
CA GLY A 260 -0.27 10.88 10.15
C GLY A 260 -1.58 10.31 9.60
N ALA A 261 -2.68 10.59 10.33
CA ALA A 261 -4.06 10.24 9.96
C ALA A 261 -5.04 11.30 10.51
N SER A 262 -6.27 11.33 10.00
CA SER A 262 -7.34 12.24 10.46
C SER A 262 -8.70 11.55 10.57
N ASP A 263 -9.52 11.97 11.54
CA ASP A 263 -10.96 11.60 11.61
C ASP A 263 -11.79 12.29 10.50
N ASP A 264 -11.22 13.29 9.84
CA ASP A 264 -11.76 13.94 8.64
C ASP A 264 -11.49 13.06 7.42
N TYR A 265 -12.53 12.35 6.98
CA TYR A 265 -12.45 11.36 5.91
C TYR A 265 -12.11 11.96 4.53
N VAL A 266 -12.40 13.24 4.30
CA VAL A 266 -12.06 13.94 3.05
C VAL A 266 -10.57 14.31 3.05
N ALA A 267 -10.07 14.79 4.19
CA ALA A 267 -8.63 14.99 4.38
C ALA A 267 -7.85 13.67 4.29
N GLN A 268 -8.39 12.58 4.84
CA GLN A 268 -7.80 11.24 4.77
C GLN A 268 -7.77 10.71 3.33
N GLY A 269 -8.89 10.81 2.59
CA GLY A 269 -8.94 10.44 1.17
C GLY A 269 -7.94 11.22 0.32
N ALA A 270 -7.81 12.54 0.53
CA ALA A 270 -6.78 13.35 -0.11
C ALA A 270 -5.36 12.85 0.20
N TYR A 271 -5.07 12.47 1.44
CA TYR A 271 -3.78 11.93 1.85
C TYR A 271 -3.47 10.59 1.17
N ASP A 272 -4.44 9.68 1.15
CA ASP A 272 -4.31 8.32 0.64
C ASP A 272 -4.21 8.29 -0.90
N ASN A 273 -5.04 9.06 -1.60
CA ASN A 273 -4.99 9.19 -3.05
C ASN A 273 -3.73 9.93 -3.52
N THR A 274 -3.27 10.95 -2.78
CA THR A 274 -1.99 11.63 -3.07
C THR A 274 -0.80 10.66 -2.92
N GLY A 275 -0.83 9.80 -1.89
CA GLY A 275 0.19 8.76 -1.68
C GLY A 275 0.18 7.68 -2.76
N THR A 276 -1.02 7.19 -3.12
CA THR A 276 -1.22 6.22 -4.19
C THR A 276 -0.68 6.75 -5.53
N THR A 277 -0.98 8.01 -5.84
CA THR A 277 -0.49 8.67 -7.05
C THR A 277 1.03 8.84 -7.05
N TYR A 278 1.64 9.22 -5.92
CA TYR A 278 3.10 9.25 -5.78
C TYR A 278 3.71 7.89 -6.10
N TRP A 279 3.18 6.81 -5.51
CA TRP A 279 3.71 5.45 -5.72
C TRP A 279 3.54 4.97 -7.16
N PHE A 280 2.43 5.32 -7.82
CA PHE A 280 2.26 5.08 -9.26
C PHE A 280 3.39 5.73 -10.07
N PHE A 281 3.63 7.04 -9.90
CA PHE A 281 4.71 7.73 -10.64
C PHE A 281 6.11 7.22 -10.27
N TYR A 282 6.33 6.84 -9.01
CA TYR A 282 7.59 6.31 -8.51
C TYR A 282 7.90 4.91 -9.07
N HIS A 283 6.94 3.98 -9.01
CA HIS A 283 7.15 2.60 -9.45
C HIS A 283 7.04 2.43 -10.97
N MET A 284 6.12 3.14 -11.64
CA MET A 284 5.93 3.02 -13.08
C MET A 284 7.05 3.72 -13.87
N PHE A 285 7.53 4.88 -13.40
CA PHE A 285 8.46 5.72 -14.16
C PHE A 285 9.77 6.07 -13.43
N GLY A 286 9.96 5.64 -12.18
CA GLY A 286 11.12 6.02 -11.37
C GLY A 286 11.12 7.48 -10.93
N ARG A 287 9.94 8.13 -10.87
CA ARG A 287 9.81 9.57 -10.60
C ARG A 287 9.47 9.84 -9.14
N ASP A 288 10.41 10.47 -8.43
CA ASP A 288 10.23 10.93 -7.05
C ASP A 288 9.44 12.26 -7.01
N SER A 289 8.16 12.21 -6.61
CA SER A 289 7.22 13.34 -6.62
C SER A 289 6.99 13.98 -8.01
N TYR A 290 6.10 14.98 -8.09
CA TYR A 290 5.74 15.58 -9.37
C TYR A 290 6.90 16.31 -10.05
N ASP A 291 7.90 16.80 -9.32
CA ASP A 291 9.11 17.45 -9.87
C ASP A 291 10.25 16.48 -10.23
N GLY A 292 10.16 15.20 -9.81
CA GLY A 292 11.20 14.20 -9.99
C GLY A 292 12.38 14.35 -9.01
N ARG A 293 12.21 15.12 -7.93
CA ARG A 293 13.22 15.39 -6.89
C ARG A 293 12.59 15.45 -5.48
N GLY A 294 11.41 14.86 -5.30
CA GLY A 294 10.80 14.70 -3.99
C GLY A 294 10.30 15.99 -3.34
N ILE A 295 9.80 16.95 -4.13
CA ILE A 295 9.10 18.12 -3.56
C ILE A 295 7.89 17.67 -2.71
N PRO A 296 7.62 18.32 -1.54
CA PRO A 296 6.46 17.99 -0.71
C PRO A 296 5.13 18.09 -1.47
N LEU A 297 4.23 17.16 -1.17
CA LEU A 297 2.90 17.05 -1.77
C LEU A 297 1.88 17.74 -0.87
N VAL A 298 1.58 18.99 -1.18
CA VAL A 298 0.62 19.81 -0.44
C VAL A 298 -0.78 19.68 -1.04
N SER A 299 -1.76 19.37 -0.19
CA SER A 299 -3.18 19.27 -0.55
C SER A 299 -4.02 20.09 0.42
N THR A 300 -5.08 20.73 -0.07
CA THR A 300 -6.04 21.49 0.75
C THR A 300 -7.47 21.06 0.43
N VAL A 301 -8.17 20.51 1.42
CA VAL A 301 -9.58 20.06 1.34
C VAL A 301 -10.54 21.11 1.92
N HIS A 302 -11.85 20.89 1.73
CA HIS A 302 -12.91 21.78 2.22
C HIS A 302 -12.79 23.21 1.70
N ILE A 303 -12.48 23.37 0.40
CA ILE A 303 -12.36 24.67 -0.25
C ILE A 303 -13.42 24.87 -1.34
N THR A 304 -13.83 26.12 -1.53
CA THR A 304 -14.77 26.53 -2.58
C THR A 304 -14.10 27.53 -3.52
N PHE A 305 -14.56 27.60 -4.77
CA PHE A 305 -13.91 28.36 -5.84
C PHE A 305 -14.80 29.52 -6.27
N ALA A 306 -14.24 30.73 -6.38
CA ALA A 306 -14.99 31.92 -6.73
C ALA A 306 -15.56 31.86 -8.16
N THR A 307 -16.89 31.95 -8.27
CA THR A 307 -17.65 32.14 -9.52
C THR A 307 -17.99 33.62 -9.78
N GLY A 308 -17.40 34.54 -9.00
CA GLY A 308 -17.56 35.99 -9.14
C GLY A 308 -16.62 36.79 -8.22
N LEU A 309 -16.74 38.12 -8.24
CA LEU A 309 -15.83 39.04 -7.52
C LEU A 309 -15.97 39.06 -5.98
N PHE A 310 -16.96 38.36 -5.41
CA PHE A 310 -17.26 38.39 -3.98
C PHE A 310 -17.39 36.96 -3.41
N PRO A 311 -17.00 36.72 -2.14
CA PRO A 311 -17.00 35.38 -1.52
C PRO A 311 -18.41 34.81 -1.26
N SER A 312 -19.48 35.55 -1.57
CA SER A 312 -20.85 35.02 -1.61
C SER A 312 -21.12 34.14 -2.84
N ASN A 313 -20.22 34.15 -3.81
CA ASN A 313 -20.35 33.45 -5.09
C ASN A 313 -19.24 32.40 -5.18
N CYS A 314 -19.25 31.39 -4.32
CA CYS A 314 -18.25 30.32 -4.33
C CYS A 314 -18.92 28.95 -4.50
N SER A 315 -18.31 28.08 -5.30
CA SER A 315 -18.82 26.74 -5.59
C SER A 315 -17.84 25.67 -5.09
N PRO A 316 -18.32 24.60 -4.44
CA PRO A 316 -17.48 23.46 -4.05
C PRO A 316 -17.21 22.49 -5.22
N ASN A 317 -17.80 22.70 -6.41
CA ASN A 317 -17.73 21.79 -7.54
C ASN A 317 -16.48 21.99 -8.40
N ASN A 318 -15.29 21.83 -7.81
CA ASN A 318 -14.04 21.83 -8.57
C ASN A 318 -12.90 21.16 -7.77
N ALA A 319 -11.93 20.60 -8.49
CA ALA A 319 -10.57 20.37 -8.00
C ALA A 319 -9.59 21.23 -8.83
N ALA A 320 -8.40 21.51 -8.30
CA ALA A 320 -7.38 22.24 -9.05
C ALA A 320 -5.96 22.09 -8.47
N PHE A 321 -4.98 21.81 -9.33
CA PHE A 321 -3.57 22.04 -9.06
C PHE A 321 -3.23 23.51 -9.27
N LEU A 322 -2.93 24.21 -8.19
CA LEU A 322 -2.35 25.55 -8.28
C LEU A 322 -0.83 25.44 -8.46
N GLN A 323 -0.34 25.98 -9.57
CA GLN A 323 1.08 26.17 -9.84
C GLN A 323 1.71 27.20 -8.89
N ALA A 324 3.00 27.51 -9.08
CA ALA A 324 3.71 28.51 -8.29
C ALA A 324 2.94 29.86 -8.24
N PRO A 325 2.85 30.52 -7.07
CA PRO A 325 3.56 30.21 -5.83
C PRO A 325 2.93 29.11 -4.95
N TYR A 326 1.71 28.66 -5.24
CA TYR A 326 0.94 27.81 -4.32
C TYR A 326 1.37 26.34 -4.30
N ASN A 327 1.77 25.80 -5.46
CA ASN A 327 2.35 24.46 -5.65
C ASN A 327 1.59 23.33 -4.90
N GLN A 328 0.26 23.35 -4.96
CA GLN A 328 -0.62 22.49 -4.16
C GLN A 328 -1.90 22.10 -4.90
N MET A 329 -2.48 20.97 -4.51
CA MET A 329 -3.79 20.51 -4.97
C MET A 329 -4.90 21.06 -4.08
N LEU A 330 -6.00 21.49 -4.68
CA LEU A 330 -7.20 21.99 -4.01
C LEU A 330 -8.37 21.06 -4.30
N TYR A 331 -9.11 20.69 -3.26
CA TYR A 331 -10.27 19.79 -3.36
C TYR A 331 -11.51 20.43 -2.74
N GLY A 332 -12.52 20.66 -3.57
CA GLY A 332 -13.85 21.02 -3.10
C GLY A 332 -14.70 19.81 -2.75
N ASP A 333 -15.63 20.01 -1.81
CA ASP A 333 -16.49 18.94 -1.27
C ASP A 333 -17.61 18.54 -2.24
N GLY A 334 -17.73 19.21 -3.39
CA GLY A 334 -18.93 19.14 -4.22
C GLY A 334 -20.19 19.70 -3.52
N ASP A 335 -21.31 19.71 -4.24
CA ASP A 335 -22.63 20.05 -3.71
C ASP A 335 -23.59 18.85 -3.63
N GLY A 336 -23.10 17.65 -3.98
CA GLY A 336 -23.84 16.40 -4.09
C GLY A 336 -24.70 16.28 -5.35
N GLU A 337 -24.90 17.37 -6.08
CA GLU A 337 -25.76 17.46 -7.25
C GLU A 337 -24.95 17.47 -8.55
N ILE A 338 -23.88 18.25 -8.63
CA ILE A 338 -22.96 18.27 -9.78
C ILE A 338 -21.75 17.40 -9.48
N LEU A 339 -21.05 17.66 -8.37
CA LEU A 339 -19.94 16.84 -7.88
C LEU A 339 -20.18 16.41 -6.42
N ARG A 340 -19.52 15.33 -6.03
CA ARG A 340 -19.29 14.93 -4.64
C ARG A 340 -17.88 15.34 -4.20
N GLU A 341 -17.45 14.85 -3.04
CA GLU A 341 -16.16 15.18 -2.41
C GLU A 341 -14.97 14.82 -3.32
N THR A 342 -14.40 15.81 -4.02
CA THR A 342 -13.43 15.61 -5.11
C THR A 342 -12.14 14.90 -4.70
N ALA A 343 -11.74 15.03 -3.43
CA ALA A 343 -10.57 14.37 -2.86
C ALA A 343 -10.67 12.83 -2.79
N LEU A 344 -11.87 12.27 -2.90
CA LEU A 344 -12.10 10.83 -2.74
C LEU A 344 -11.82 10.04 -4.02
N SER A 345 -11.86 10.69 -5.19
CA SER A 345 -11.52 10.06 -6.46
C SER A 345 -10.00 10.03 -6.66
N LEU A 346 -9.49 8.85 -7.03
CA LEU A 346 -8.07 8.65 -7.29
C LEU A 346 -7.65 9.28 -8.61
N ASP A 347 -8.44 9.10 -9.67
CA ASP A 347 -8.14 9.62 -11.00
C ASP A 347 -8.14 11.17 -11.03
N VAL A 348 -9.02 11.86 -10.29
CA VAL A 348 -8.98 13.32 -10.11
C VAL A 348 -7.74 13.73 -9.32
N THR A 349 -7.43 13.06 -8.21
CA THR A 349 -6.19 13.33 -7.45
C THR A 349 -4.94 13.17 -8.32
N ALA A 350 -4.92 12.13 -9.16
CA ALA A 350 -3.84 11.85 -10.09
C ALA A 350 -3.80 12.84 -11.26
N HIS A 351 -4.95 13.30 -11.76
CA HIS A 351 -5.09 14.37 -12.74
C HIS A 351 -4.49 15.68 -12.22
N GLU A 352 -4.84 16.10 -10.99
CA GLU A 352 -4.27 17.31 -10.39
C GLU A 352 -2.76 17.19 -10.19
N LEU A 353 -2.26 16.05 -9.69
CA LEU A 353 -0.81 15.84 -9.53
C LEU A 353 -0.08 15.81 -10.89
N ALA A 354 -0.75 15.31 -11.95
CA ALA A 354 -0.21 15.27 -13.30
C ALA A 354 -0.09 16.66 -13.96
N HIS A 355 -0.86 17.66 -13.53
CA HIS A 355 -0.57 19.06 -13.88
C HIS A 355 0.76 19.53 -13.28
N GLY A 356 1.08 19.13 -12.05
CA GLY A 356 2.39 19.37 -11.42
C GLY A 356 3.54 18.69 -12.18
N PHE A 357 3.33 17.46 -12.64
CA PHE A 357 4.27 16.75 -13.51
C PHE A 357 4.48 17.49 -14.84
N THR A 358 3.40 17.90 -15.49
CA THR A 358 3.42 18.64 -16.76
C THR A 358 4.12 19.99 -16.59
N ASN A 359 3.86 20.72 -15.50
CA ASN A 359 4.48 22.00 -15.20
C ASN A 359 5.99 21.88 -14.95
N SER A 360 6.44 20.83 -14.24
CA SER A 360 7.87 20.60 -13.99
C SER A 360 8.65 20.05 -15.19
N THR A 361 7.97 19.65 -16.28
CA THR A 361 8.60 19.01 -17.46
C THR A 361 8.38 19.77 -18.77
N SER A 362 7.26 19.53 -19.47
CA SER A 362 6.94 20.14 -20.77
C SER A 362 6.50 21.59 -20.68
N ARG A 363 6.04 22.04 -19.50
CA ARG A 363 5.57 23.40 -19.21
C ARG A 363 4.42 23.84 -20.12
N LEU A 364 3.53 22.92 -20.48
CA LEU A 364 2.42 23.18 -21.41
C LEU A 364 1.53 24.34 -20.96
N VAL A 365 1.53 25.41 -21.76
CA VAL A 365 0.72 26.62 -21.54
C VAL A 365 -0.76 26.24 -21.50
N TYR A 366 -1.42 26.57 -20.39
CA TYR A 366 -2.79 26.19 -20.08
C TYR A 366 -3.84 27.03 -20.84
N GLN A 367 -3.75 27.00 -22.17
CA GLN A 367 -4.65 27.66 -23.11
C GLN A 367 -4.67 26.92 -24.47
N ARG A 368 -5.81 26.88 -25.17
CA ARG A 368 -5.93 26.32 -26.55
C ARG A 368 -5.41 24.88 -26.66
N GLU A 369 -4.70 24.52 -27.74
CA GLU A 369 -4.20 23.15 -27.96
C GLU A 369 -3.17 22.72 -26.90
N SER A 370 -2.24 23.59 -26.47
CA SER A 370 -1.29 23.22 -25.41
C SER A 370 -1.99 22.97 -24.07
N GLY A 371 -3.04 23.74 -23.77
CA GLY A 371 -3.87 23.51 -22.59
C GLY A 371 -4.72 22.25 -22.70
N ALA A 372 -5.32 21.98 -23.86
CA ALA A 372 -6.06 20.75 -24.12
C ALA A 372 -5.15 19.49 -24.08
N ILE A 373 -3.86 19.64 -24.40
CA ILE A 373 -2.86 18.57 -24.21
C ILE A 373 -2.47 18.45 -22.72
N ASN A 374 -2.37 19.56 -21.98
CA ASN A 374 -2.11 19.54 -20.54
C ASN A 374 -3.24 18.77 -19.81
N GLU A 375 -4.49 19.13 -20.10
CA GLU A 375 -5.70 18.39 -19.69
C GLU A 375 -5.67 16.90 -20.06
N ALA A 376 -5.41 16.59 -21.34
CA ALA A 376 -5.39 15.21 -21.79
C ALA A 376 -4.25 14.40 -21.15
N MET A 377 -3.08 15.00 -20.88
CA MET A 377 -2.01 14.35 -20.14
C MET A 377 -2.47 14.02 -18.71
N SER A 378 -3.13 14.97 -18.04
CA SER A 378 -3.67 14.74 -16.70
C SER A 378 -4.74 13.64 -16.68
N ASP A 379 -5.66 13.61 -17.65
CA ASP A 379 -6.62 12.50 -17.82
C ASP A 379 -5.94 11.15 -18.06
N ILE A 380 -4.89 11.12 -18.91
CA ILE A 380 -4.13 9.91 -19.24
C ILE A 380 -3.40 9.34 -18.02
N PHE A 381 -2.78 10.18 -17.19
CA PHE A 381 -2.12 9.72 -15.96
C PHE A 381 -3.11 9.44 -14.83
N GLY A 382 -4.28 10.08 -14.82
CA GLY A 382 -5.41 9.74 -13.95
C GLY A 382 -5.93 8.32 -14.21
N ALA A 383 -6.37 8.05 -15.43
CA ALA A 383 -6.77 6.72 -15.90
C ALA A 383 -5.66 5.66 -15.70
N GLY A 384 -4.40 6.05 -15.93
CA GLY A 384 -3.24 5.21 -15.66
C GLY A 384 -3.11 4.80 -14.19
N ALA A 385 -3.14 5.77 -13.26
CA ALA A 385 -3.04 5.56 -11.83
C ALA A 385 -4.20 4.71 -11.28
N GLU A 386 -5.40 4.91 -11.80
CA GLU A 386 -6.57 4.12 -11.44
C GLU A 386 -6.46 2.67 -11.90
N ALA A 387 -6.17 2.43 -13.18
CA ALA A 387 -5.95 1.08 -13.69
C ALA A 387 -4.81 0.34 -12.97
N TRP A 388 -3.75 1.07 -12.57
CA TRP A 388 -2.66 0.56 -11.74
C TRP A 388 -3.14 0.13 -10.35
N LYS A 389 -3.91 0.99 -9.67
CA LYS A 389 -4.47 0.72 -8.34
C LYS A 389 -5.47 -0.43 -8.36
N MET A 390 -6.40 -0.45 -9.31
CA MET A 390 -7.36 -1.54 -9.49
C MET A 390 -6.66 -2.88 -9.78
N SER A 391 -5.56 -2.87 -10.54
CA SER A 391 -4.73 -4.06 -10.77
C SER A 391 -4.02 -4.53 -9.49
N LEU A 392 -3.52 -3.61 -8.66
CA LEU A 392 -2.95 -3.96 -7.34
C LEU A 392 -3.99 -4.51 -6.37
N ASP A 393 -5.20 -3.94 -6.36
CA ASP A 393 -6.30 -4.41 -5.51
C ASP A 393 -6.76 -5.82 -5.93
N ALA A 394 -6.80 -6.11 -7.24
CA ALA A 394 -7.05 -7.45 -7.75
C ALA A 394 -5.95 -8.47 -7.36
N GLU A 395 -4.72 -8.00 -7.12
CA GLU A 395 -3.60 -8.79 -6.60
C GLU A 395 -3.51 -8.81 -5.05
N GLY A 396 -4.38 -8.07 -4.35
CA GLY A 396 -4.36 -7.93 -2.88
C GLY A 396 -3.12 -7.18 -2.34
N LYS A 397 -2.50 -6.32 -3.15
CA LYS A 397 -1.28 -5.56 -2.82
C LYS A 397 -1.57 -4.10 -2.52
N ARG A 398 -0.65 -3.44 -1.82
CA ARG A 398 -0.72 -2.00 -1.52
C ARG A 398 0.16 -1.20 -2.50
N PRO A 399 -0.10 0.11 -2.69
CA PRO A 399 0.69 0.96 -3.57
C PRO A 399 2.21 0.95 -3.32
N GLU A 400 2.63 0.86 -2.06
CA GLU A 400 4.05 0.83 -1.67
C GLU A 400 4.78 -0.50 -1.98
N ASP A 401 4.04 -1.57 -2.32
CA ASP A 401 4.60 -2.89 -2.58
C ASP A 401 5.19 -3.01 -4.02
N GLY A 402 4.96 -2.03 -4.89
CA GLY A 402 5.51 -1.95 -6.25
C GLY A 402 4.45 -1.88 -7.36
N ASN A 403 4.86 -2.17 -8.60
CA ASN A 403 3.92 -2.32 -9.72
C ASN A 403 3.13 -3.64 -9.61
N PRO A 404 1.88 -3.70 -10.13
CA PRO A 404 1.17 -4.97 -10.29
C PRO A 404 1.95 -5.90 -11.23
N ALA A 405 1.82 -7.20 -11.02
CA ALA A 405 2.39 -8.21 -11.91
C ALA A 405 1.66 -8.26 -13.26
N ASN A 406 0.34 -8.07 -13.25
CA ASN A 406 -0.50 -7.95 -14.44
C ASN A 406 -1.22 -6.60 -14.44
N TYR A 407 -0.98 -5.78 -15.47
CA TYR A 407 -1.61 -4.46 -15.58
C TYR A 407 -2.82 -4.57 -16.52
N GLN A 408 -4.01 -4.46 -15.95
CA GLN A 408 -5.29 -4.57 -16.65
C GLN A 408 -5.99 -3.21 -16.70
N THR A 409 -6.90 -3.07 -17.67
CA THR A 409 -7.85 -1.95 -17.75
C THR A 409 -9.24 -2.41 -17.37
N PHE A 410 -10.02 -1.52 -16.76
CA PHE A 410 -11.39 -1.78 -16.35
C PHE A 410 -12.34 -0.84 -17.11
N ARG A 411 -13.65 -0.94 -16.87
CA ARG A 411 -14.60 0.00 -17.49
C ARG A 411 -14.39 1.41 -16.93
N GLU A 412 -14.16 1.46 -15.63
CA GLU A 412 -14.03 2.62 -14.75
C GLU A 412 -12.82 3.48 -15.15
N THR A 413 -11.69 2.82 -15.47
CA THR A 413 -10.45 3.42 -16.04
C THR A 413 -10.68 4.47 -17.14
N TRP A 414 -11.79 4.39 -17.88
CA TRP A 414 -12.09 5.25 -19.01
C TRP A 414 -13.13 6.35 -18.72
N LEU A 415 -13.50 6.53 -17.45
CA LEU A 415 -14.61 7.34 -16.94
C LEU A 415 -14.13 8.34 -15.88
N LEU A 416 -13.59 9.49 -16.32
CA LEU A 416 -12.91 10.42 -15.40
C LEU A 416 -13.88 11.04 -14.38
N GLY A 417 -13.58 10.83 -13.10
CA GLY A 417 -14.31 11.28 -11.93
C GLY A 417 -15.69 10.64 -11.76
N ASP A 418 -15.88 9.38 -12.14
CA ASP A 418 -17.15 8.66 -11.96
C ASP A 418 -17.51 8.47 -10.46
N ASP A 419 -16.53 8.15 -9.62
CA ASP A 419 -16.62 8.10 -8.15
C ASP A 419 -17.27 9.35 -7.52
N ILE A 420 -17.03 10.52 -8.12
CA ILE A 420 -17.49 11.82 -7.62
C ILE A 420 -18.65 12.42 -8.44
N ALA A 421 -19.22 11.68 -9.39
CA ALA A 421 -20.33 12.17 -10.20
C ALA A 421 -21.59 12.44 -9.35
N GLY A 422 -22.10 13.67 -9.42
CA GLY A 422 -23.35 14.08 -8.81
C GLY A 422 -24.58 13.67 -9.64
N SER A 423 -25.77 13.84 -9.06
CA SER A 423 -27.07 13.46 -9.66
C SER A 423 -27.41 14.15 -11.01
N GLN A 424 -26.73 15.25 -11.34
CA GLN A 424 -26.91 16.05 -12.56
C GLN A 424 -25.85 15.78 -13.64
N LEU A 425 -24.80 15.01 -13.34
CA LEU A 425 -23.87 14.49 -14.34
C LEU A 425 -24.35 13.14 -14.91
N GLY A 426 -23.60 12.62 -15.88
CA GLY A 426 -23.79 11.26 -16.38
C GLY A 426 -23.14 10.23 -15.45
N GLU A 427 -22.53 9.21 -16.04
CA GLU A 427 -21.70 8.26 -15.28
C GLU A 427 -20.37 8.89 -14.83
N ALA A 428 -19.85 9.90 -15.54
CA ALA A 428 -18.56 10.56 -15.30
C ALA A 428 -18.53 12.03 -15.76
N LEU A 429 -17.46 12.78 -15.42
CA LEU A 429 -17.20 14.16 -15.88
C LEU A 429 -16.70 14.20 -17.34
N ARG A 430 -15.86 13.23 -17.72
CA ARG A 430 -15.31 13.04 -19.08
C ARG A 430 -15.21 11.53 -19.38
N TYR A 431 -15.25 11.18 -20.66
CA TYR A 431 -15.23 9.78 -21.13
C TYR A 431 -14.10 9.63 -22.13
N MET A 432 -13.04 8.87 -21.82
CA MET A 432 -11.93 8.70 -22.79
C MET A 432 -12.35 7.85 -23.98
N ASN A 433 -13.14 6.81 -23.72
CA ASN A 433 -13.62 5.86 -24.72
C ASN A 433 -14.64 6.44 -25.71
N ASN A 434 -15.37 7.50 -25.32
CA ASN A 434 -16.34 8.19 -26.17
C ASN A 434 -16.60 9.63 -25.66
N PRO A 435 -15.69 10.59 -25.92
CA PRO A 435 -15.73 11.94 -25.35
C PRO A 435 -17.06 12.67 -25.51
N THR A 436 -17.78 12.42 -26.61
CA THR A 436 -19.06 13.07 -26.92
C THR A 436 -20.18 12.80 -25.91
N LEU A 437 -20.03 11.80 -25.01
CA LEU A 437 -21.01 11.49 -23.97
C LEU A 437 -21.14 12.59 -22.90
N ASP A 438 -20.13 13.43 -22.70
CA ASP A 438 -20.22 14.60 -21.80
C ASP A 438 -21.02 15.79 -22.42
N GLY A 439 -21.42 15.67 -23.69
CA GLY A 439 -22.20 16.66 -24.43
C GLY A 439 -21.44 17.92 -24.87
N ARG A 440 -20.12 18.02 -24.61
CA ARG A 440 -19.30 19.22 -24.91
C ARG A 440 -17.96 18.92 -25.59
N SER A 441 -17.39 17.73 -25.40
CA SER A 441 -16.02 17.39 -25.79
C SER A 441 -15.99 16.75 -27.19
N PRO A 442 -15.34 17.37 -28.20
CA PRO A 442 -15.12 16.73 -29.49
C PRO A 442 -14.17 15.52 -29.36
N ASP A 443 -14.44 14.52 -30.18
CA ASP A 443 -13.61 13.31 -30.33
C ASP A 443 -12.74 13.34 -31.61
N PHE A 444 -12.94 14.35 -32.47
CA PHE A 444 -12.35 14.44 -33.80
C PHE A 444 -11.74 15.83 -34.07
N TYR A 445 -10.45 15.88 -34.44
CA TYR A 445 -9.66 17.11 -34.53
C TYR A 445 -10.22 18.22 -35.47
N PRO A 446 -10.85 17.90 -36.62
CA PRO A 446 -11.57 18.89 -37.43
C PRO A 446 -12.76 19.55 -36.75
N GLU A 447 -13.29 18.97 -35.67
CA GLU A 447 -14.46 19.47 -34.91
C GLU A 447 -14.07 20.21 -33.62
N ARG A 448 -12.76 20.37 -33.36
CA ARG A 448 -12.23 21.13 -32.22
C ARG A 448 -12.77 22.56 -32.17
N ASN A 449 -13.14 23.01 -30.99
CA ASN A 449 -13.90 24.24 -30.78
C ASN A 449 -13.07 25.29 -30.02
N TYR A 450 -12.96 26.50 -30.59
CA TYR A 450 -12.40 27.66 -29.90
C TYR A 450 -13.50 28.72 -29.74
N PRO A 451 -13.91 29.05 -28.50
CA PRO A 451 -14.85 30.14 -28.26
C PRO A 451 -14.39 31.46 -28.90
N ASN A 452 -15.30 32.15 -29.58
CA ASN A 452 -15.01 33.35 -30.38
C ASN A 452 -14.38 34.52 -29.60
N ASN A 453 -14.43 34.52 -28.26
CA ASN A 453 -13.75 35.48 -27.40
C ASN A 453 -12.65 34.78 -26.60
N CYS A 454 -11.53 34.48 -27.26
CA CYS A 454 -10.34 33.86 -26.68
C CYS A 454 -9.48 34.84 -25.87
N SER A 455 -10.11 35.54 -24.92
CA SER A 455 -9.44 36.46 -23.98
C SER A 455 -9.29 35.78 -22.61
N PRO A 456 -8.20 36.02 -21.86
CA PRO A 456 -8.07 35.58 -20.47
C PRO A 456 -9.24 36.09 -19.62
N GLY A 457 -9.73 35.26 -18.70
CA GLY A 457 -10.85 35.60 -17.81
C GLY A 457 -12.24 35.70 -18.47
N ALA A 458 -12.40 35.35 -19.74
CA ALA A 458 -13.69 35.46 -20.45
C ALA A 458 -14.70 34.34 -20.15
N GLY A 459 -14.47 33.49 -19.13
CA GLY A 459 -15.34 32.35 -18.80
C GLY A 459 -15.43 31.31 -19.92
N ASN A 460 -14.34 31.15 -20.68
CA ASN A 460 -14.29 30.49 -21.99
C ASN A 460 -13.46 29.18 -21.99
N ASP A 461 -13.34 28.52 -20.84
CA ASP A 461 -12.57 27.27 -20.70
C ASP A 461 -11.11 27.44 -21.18
N ASN A 462 -10.47 28.58 -20.91
CA ASN A 462 -9.13 28.93 -21.43
C ASN A 462 -8.96 28.65 -22.95
N CYS A 463 -9.98 28.96 -23.75
CA CYS A 463 -10.11 28.57 -25.16
C CYS A 463 -10.34 27.07 -25.41
N GLY A 464 -11.16 26.42 -24.59
CA GLY A 464 -11.58 25.04 -24.78
C GLY A 464 -10.55 24.00 -24.33
N VAL A 465 -9.90 24.16 -23.17
CA VAL A 465 -8.90 23.18 -22.70
C VAL A 465 -9.55 21.87 -22.26
N HIS A 466 -10.52 21.92 -21.34
CA HIS A 466 -11.20 20.72 -20.83
C HIS A 466 -12.13 20.08 -21.88
N THR A 467 -12.52 20.83 -22.91
CA THR A 467 -13.35 20.32 -24.01
C THR A 467 -12.53 19.66 -25.11
N ASN A 468 -11.46 20.30 -25.61
CA ASN A 468 -10.69 19.74 -26.72
C ASN A 468 -9.75 18.59 -26.30
N SER A 469 -9.54 18.34 -25.00
CA SER A 469 -8.77 17.19 -24.50
C SER A 469 -9.32 15.84 -24.97
N GLY A 470 -10.65 15.75 -25.16
CA GLY A 470 -11.34 14.56 -25.67
C GLY A 470 -10.71 13.93 -26.93
N ILE A 471 -10.14 14.75 -27.82
CA ILE A 471 -9.45 14.29 -29.04
C ILE A 471 -8.22 13.43 -28.69
N ALA A 472 -7.43 13.84 -27.70
CA ALA A 472 -6.25 13.10 -27.26
C ALA A 472 -6.63 11.95 -26.31
N ASN A 473 -7.67 12.12 -25.48
CA ASN A 473 -8.18 11.04 -24.63
C ASN A 473 -8.66 9.84 -25.46
N LEU A 474 -9.41 10.08 -26.53
CA LEU A 474 -9.82 9.01 -27.45
C LEU A 474 -8.65 8.39 -28.20
N ALA A 475 -7.64 9.19 -28.60
CA ALA A 475 -6.44 8.66 -29.22
C ALA A 475 -5.68 7.72 -28.26
N PHE A 476 -5.58 8.08 -26.98
CA PHE A 476 -4.96 7.22 -25.96
C PHE A 476 -5.79 5.96 -25.68
N PHE A 477 -7.11 6.07 -25.54
CA PHE A 477 -8.00 4.91 -25.41
C PHE A 477 -7.83 3.92 -26.57
N LEU A 478 -7.91 4.40 -27.81
CA LEU A 478 -7.73 3.56 -29.00
C LEU A 478 -6.31 3.00 -29.13
N LEU A 479 -5.30 3.66 -28.55
CA LEU A 479 -3.93 3.14 -28.50
C LEU A 479 -3.83 1.96 -27.52
N VAL A 480 -4.46 2.05 -26.35
CA VAL A 480 -4.46 0.99 -25.34
C VAL A 480 -5.30 -0.21 -25.79
N GLU A 481 -6.59 0.02 -26.02
CA GLU A 481 -7.60 -1.04 -26.29
C GLU A 481 -7.65 -1.47 -27.77
N GLY A 482 -7.23 -0.59 -28.68
CA GLY A 482 -7.41 -0.79 -30.12
C GLY A 482 -8.83 -0.48 -30.61
N GLY A 483 -9.11 -0.92 -31.84
CA GLY A 483 -10.41 -0.79 -32.49
C GLY A 483 -10.53 0.44 -33.40
N THR A 484 -11.77 0.83 -33.67
CA THR A 484 -12.10 1.94 -34.58
C THR A 484 -12.80 3.08 -33.84
N HIS A 485 -12.66 4.30 -34.34
CA HIS A 485 -13.31 5.49 -33.80
C HIS A 485 -14.82 5.27 -33.49
N PRO A 486 -15.30 5.52 -32.25
CA PRO A 486 -16.63 5.11 -31.78
C PRO A 486 -17.78 5.74 -32.58
N GLN A 487 -17.66 7.04 -32.92
CA GLN A 487 -18.64 7.74 -33.76
C GLN A 487 -18.45 7.52 -35.27
N GLY A 488 -17.56 6.61 -35.70
CA GLY A 488 -17.33 6.27 -37.11
C GLY A 488 -16.81 7.41 -38.00
N LYS A 489 -16.17 8.44 -37.42
CA LYS A 489 -15.61 9.61 -38.14
C LYS A 489 -14.55 9.21 -39.15
N THR A 490 -13.80 8.14 -38.83
CA THR A 490 -12.80 7.51 -39.69
C THR A 490 -13.01 5.99 -39.73
N THR A 491 -12.37 5.33 -40.69
CA THR A 491 -12.35 3.85 -40.81
C THR A 491 -11.01 3.25 -40.40
N VAL A 492 -10.19 4.02 -39.68
CA VAL A 492 -8.87 3.58 -39.23
C VAL A 492 -9.06 2.59 -38.08
N ASN A 493 -8.53 1.38 -38.26
CA ASN A 493 -8.44 0.39 -37.20
C ASN A 493 -7.08 0.53 -36.51
N VAL A 494 -7.11 0.96 -35.26
CA VAL A 494 -5.95 1.06 -34.38
C VAL A 494 -5.74 -0.31 -33.75
N PRO A 495 -4.53 -0.88 -33.81
CA PRO A 495 -4.23 -2.06 -33.02
C PRO A 495 -3.86 -1.64 -31.59
N GLY A 496 -4.46 -2.28 -30.59
CA GLY A 496 -4.13 -2.02 -29.18
C GLY A 496 -2.71 -2.44 -28.84
N ILE A 497 -2.09 -1.73 -27.89
CA ILE A 497 -0.75 -2.02 -27.36
C ILE A 497 -0.72 -2.20 -25.83
N GLY A 498 -1.87 -2.09 -25.16
CA GLY A 498 -1.98 -2.19 -23.71
C GLY A 498 -1.51 -0.94 -22.96
N MET A 499 -1.89 -0.88 -21.67
CA MET A 499 -1.73 0.31 -20.84
C MET A 499 -0.25 0.63 -20.53
N ILE A 500 0.59 -0.39 -20.29
CA ILE A 500 2.01 -0.21 -19.94
C ILE A 500 2.78 0.50 -21.07
N ASP A 501 2.69 0.00 -22.30
CA ASP A 501 3.43 0.58 -23.43
C ASP A 501 2.92 2.00 -23.72
N ALA A 502 1.60 2.20 -23.71
CA ALA A 502 0.98 3.51 -23.93
C ALA A 502 1.41 4.54 -22.87
N LEU A 503 1.41 4.18 -21.58
CA LEU A 503 1.85 5.07 -20.50
C LEU A 503 3.34 5.39 -20.58
N ASN A 504 4.21 4.42 -20.90
CA ASN A 504 5.64 4.68 -21.09
C ASN A 504 5.90 5.60 -22.31
N ILE A 505 5.14 5.44 -23.40
CA ILE A 505 5.18 6.32 -24.56
C ILE A 505 4.75 7.75 -24.16
N PHE A 506 3.63 7.91 -23.46
CA PHE A 506 3.10 9.23 -23.09
C PHE A 506 3.92 9.91 -21.97
N TYR A 507 4.51 9.15 -21.06
CA TYR A 507 5.47 9.65 -20.07
C TYR A 507 6.72 10.24 -20.74
N GLU A 508 7.39 9.49 -21.62
CA GLU A 508 8.56 10.03 -22.35
C GLU A 508 8.16 11.23 -23.23
N THR A 509 6.95 11.17 -23.82
CA THR A 509 6.39 12.27 -24.61
C THR A 509 6.31 13.55 -23.79
N ASN A 510 5.64 13.52 -22.64
CA ASN A 510 5.47 14.72 -21.79
C ASN A 510 6.80 15.13 -21.13
N ALA A 511 7.56 14.18 -20.58
CA ALA A 511 8.79 14.47 -19.85
C ALA A 511 9.92 15.02 -20.73
N GLN A 512 10.08 14.50 -21.96
CA GLN A 512 11.29 14.72 -22.77
C GLN A 512 11.05 15.28 -24.17
N LEU A 513 9.86 15.12 -24.77
CA LEU A 513 9.65 15.43 -26.19
C LEU A 513 8.69 16.60 -26.44
N LEU A 514 7.84 16.96 -25.50
CA LEU A 514 6.98 18.15 -25.58
C LEU A 514 7.70 19.43 -25.13
N SER A 515 7.13 20.56 -25.57
CA SER A 515 7.55 21.90 -25.19
C SER A 515 6.31 22.76 -24.92
N GLN A 516 6.50 23.87 -24.21
CA GLN A 516 5.42 24.67 -23.62
C GLN A 516 4.27 25.08 -24.55
N ASN A 517 4.52 25.22 -25.86
CA ASN A 517 3.51 25.65 -26.85
C ASN A 517 3.11 24.55 -27.84
N ALA A 518 3.20 23.27 -27.44
CA ALA A 518 2.86 22.14 -28.30
C ALA A 518 1.42 22.20 -28.84
N THR A 519 1.24 21.63 -30.02
CA THR A 519 -0.05 21.44 -30.71
C THR A 519 -0.37 19.96 -30.81
N PHE A 520 -1.61 19.58 -31.17
CA PHE A 520 -1.94 18.15 -31.30
C PHE A 520 -1.09 17.46 -32.39
N GLU A 521 -0.68 18.19 -33.43
CA GLU A 521 0.29 17.72 -34.43
C GLU A 521 1.69 17.48 -33.83
N ASP A 522 2.13 18.30 -32.87
CA ASP A 522 3.40 18.09 -32.17
C ASP A 522 3.32 16.89 -31.22
N LEU A 523 2.20 16.73 -30.49
CA LEU A 523 1.93 15.56 -29.66
C LEU A 523 1.93 14.26 -30.47
N ARG A 524 1.33 14.28 -31.66
CA ARG A 524 1.36 13.15 -32.60
C ARG A 524 2.78 12.70 -32.93
N PHE A 525 3.66 13.63 -33.31
CA PHE A 525 5.03 13.27 -33.70
C PHE A 525 5.94 12.97 -32.51
N ALA A 526 5.72 13.61 -31.36
CA ALA A 526 6.44 13.34 -30.12
C ALA A 526 6.12 11.93 -29.58
N SER A 527 4.84 11.55 -29.50
CA SER A 527 4.43 10.19 -29.09
C SER A 527 4.91 9.11 -30.07
N ALA A 528 4.86 9.38 -31.38
CA ALA A 528 5.44 8.47 -32.36
C ALA A 528 6.97 8.34 -32.20
N GLN A 529 7.67 9.39 -31.78
CA GLN A 529 9.10 9.32 -31.49
C GLN A 529 9.39 8.53 -30.22
N ALA A 530 8.63 8.71 -29.13
CA ALA A 530 8.77 7.89 -27.93
C ALA A 530 8.58 6.39 -28.24
N ALA A 531 7.54 6.04 -29.02
CA ALA A 531 7.35 4.67 -29.49
C ALA A 531 8.53 4.18 -30.37
N ALA A 532 9.09 5.04 -31.23
CA ALA A 532 10.29 4.69 -32.00
C ALA A 532 11.55 4.51 -31.14
N ASN A 533 11.68 5.24 -30.03
CA ASN A 533 12.81 5.14 -29.12
C ASN A 533 12.77 3.84 -28.30
N GLN A 534 11.57 3.47 -27.83
CA GLN A 534 11.34 2.32 -26.97
C GLN A 534 11.26 0.99 -27.77
N PHE A 535 10.61 1.01 -28.94
CA PHE A 535 10.28 -0.20 -29.70
C PHE A 535 10.84 -0.22 -31.13
N GLY A 536 11.31 0.93 -31.66
CA GLY A 536 11.85 1.07 -33.02
C GLY A 536 10.83 1.57 -34.05
N GLU A 537 11.30 2.21 -35.12
CA GLU A 537 10.43 2.86 -36.14
C GLU A 537 9.57 1.89 -36.97
N ASN A 538 9.94 0.61 -37.02
CA ASN A 538 9.16 -0.43 -37.71
C ASN A 538 8.29 -1.25 -36.75
N SER A 539 8.18 -0.84 -35.48
CA SER A 539 7.39 -1.55 -34.48
C SER A 539 5.89 -1.43 -34.73
N CYS A 540 5.16 -2.34 -34.11
CA CYS A 540 3.72 -2.27 -34.07
C CYS A 540 3.25 -1.12 -33.16
N GLN A 541 3.95 -0.81 -32.05
CA GLN A 541 3.69 0.36 -31.19
C GLN A 541 3.80 1.69 -31.95
N PHE A 542 4.86 1.89 -32.74
CA PHE A 542 5.01 3.07 -33.60
C PHE A 542 3.82 3.20 -34.58
N SER A 543 3.43 2.09 -35.18
CA SER A 543 2.32 2.02 -36.13
C SER A 543 0.96 2.25 -35.45
N ALA A 544 0.79 1.80 -34.20
CA ALA A 544 -0.40 1.98 -33.39
C ALA A 544 -0.59 3.45 -33.00
N VAL A 545 0.45 4.11 -32.47
CA VAL A 545 0.41 5.54 -32.14
C VAL A 545 0.00 6.37 -33.35
N MET A 546 0.60 6.13 -34.51
CA MET A 546 0.27 6.88 -35.71
C MET A 546 -1.16 6.60 -36.20
N LYS A 547 -1.67 5.38 -36.06
CA LYS A 547 -3.06 5.02 -36.36
C LYS A 547 -4.06 5.62 -35.38
N ALA A 548 -3.73 5.72 -34.09
CA ALA A 548 -4.55 6.41 -33.10
C ALA A 548 -4.78 7.87 -33.47
N TRP A 549 -3.72 8.59 -33.83
CA TRP A 549 -3.82 9.98 -34.28
C TRP A 549 -4.51 10.14 -35.65
N ASP A 550 -4.38 9.17 -36.56
CA ASP A 550 -5.18 9.12 -37.79
C ASP A 550 -6.66 8.87 -37.50
N ALA A 551 -7.00 8.04 -36.51
CA ALA A 551 -8.37 7.71 -36.15
C ALA A 551 -9.15 8.95 -35.67
N VAL A 552 -8.52 9.80 -34.85
CA VAL A 552 -9.07 11.08 -34.37
C VAL A 552 -8.81 12.27 -35.31
N GLY A 553 -8.20 12.04 -36.48
CA GLY A 553 -8.06 13.04 -37.55
C GLY A 553 -7.04 14.16 -37.32
N VAL A 554 -6.08 13.99 -36.40
CA VAL A 554 -4.96 14.94 -36.21
C VAL A 554 -4.00 14.83 -37.38
N ASN A 555 -3.69 15.94 -38.06
CA ASN A 555 -2.91 15.88 -39.31
C ASN A 555 -1.51 15.31 -39.10
N GLY A 556 -1.05 14.46 -40.03
CA GLY A 556 0.33 14.01 -40.10
C GLY A 556 0.56 13.11 -41.31
N SER A 557 1.56 13.41 -42.14
CA SER A 557 1.96 12.51 -43.24
C SER A 557 3.02 11.52 -42.76
N TRP A 558 2.78 10.24 -42.98
CA TRP A 558 3.70 9.15 -42.66
C TRP A 558 3.53 7.99 -43.64
N ASN A 559 4.48 7.05 -43.61
CA ASN A 559 4.36 5.78 -44.33
C ASN A 559 4.19 4.68 -43.28
N ASP A 560 3.11 3.89 -43.38
CA ASP A 560 2.94 2.70 -42.54
C ASP A 560 4.06 1.69 -42.87
N PRO A 561 4.93 1.32 -41.92
CA PRO A 561 5.99 0.33 -42.15
C PRO A 561 5.43 -1.09 -42.30
N GLY A 562 4.13 -1.29 -42.09
CA GLY A 562 3.47 -2.60 -42.14
C GLY A 562 3.62 -3.38 -40.83
N GLY A 563 3.90 -2.70 -39.72
CA GLY A 563 3.99 -3.29 -38.39
C GLY A 563 2.62 -3.81 -37.94
N THR A 564 2.38 -5.11 -38.07
CA THR A 564 1.21 -5.78 -37.51
C THR A 564 1.43 -6.00 -36.01
N CYS A 565 0.60 -5.41 -35.14
CA CYS A 565 0.44 -6.00 -33.79
C CYS A 565 -0.04 -7.43 -34.00
N GLY A 566 0.69 -8.37 -33.40
CA GLY A 566 0.64 -9.77 -33.77
C GLY A 566 1.16 -10.70 -32.67
N GLY A 567 0.90 -10.33 -31.41
CA GLY A 567 0.18 -11.30 -30.61
C GLY A 567 -1.27 -11.34 -31.12
N PRO A 568 -1.93 -12.50 -31.13
CA PRO A 568 -3.40 -12.55 -31.22
C PRO A 568 -4.04 -11.66 -30.13
N VAL A 569 -5.30 -11.28 -30.32
CA VAL A 569 -6.09 -10.70 -29.22
C VAL A 569 -6.21 -11.81 -28.19
N ASN A 570 -5.54 -11.65 -27.06
CA ASN A 570 -5.34 -12.68 -26.05
C ASN A 570 -6.65 -13.43 -25.74
N GLU A 571 -6.78 -14.65 -26.26
CA GLU A 571 -7.95 -15.50 -26.06
C GLU A 571 -7.87 -16.10 -24.65
N ALA A 572 -8.65 -15.52 -23.73
CA ALA A 572 -8.67 -15.90 -22.32
C ALA A 572 -8.69 -17.43 -22.14
N PRO A 573 -7.79 -18.00 -21.31
CA PRO A 573 -7.52 -19.42 -21.29
C PRO A 573 -8.74 -20.22 -20.84
N THR A 574 -8.90 -21.42 -21.38
CA THR A 574 -9.91 -22.36 -20.91
C THR A 574 -9.37 -23.11 -19.70
N ALA A 575 -9.79 -22.67 -18.50
CA ALA A 575 -9.55 -23.41 -17.27
C ALA A 575 -10.24 -24.78 -17.31
N SER A 576 -9.55 -25.81 -16.85
CA SER A 576 -10.08 -27.16 -16.67
C SER A 576 -9.28 -27.89 -15.61
N PHE A 577 -9.95 -28.61 -14.72
CA PHE A 577 -9.29 -29.45 -13.73
C PHE A 577 -9.97 -30.80 -13.52
N SER A 578 -9.21 -31.71 -12.95
CA SER A 578 -9.70 -32.94 -12.35
C SER A 578 -9.27 -33.01 -10.89
N PHE A 579 -9.93 -33.86 -10.11
CA PHE A 579 -9.61 -34.06 -8.70
C PHE A 579 -9.80 -35.53 -8.29
N THR A 580 -9.13 -35.91 -7.22
CA THR A 580 -9.33 -37.18 -6.50
C THR A 580 -9.43 -36.91 -5.01
N THR A 581 -10.38 -37.54 -4.33
CA THR A 581 -10.55 -37.44 -2.88
C THR A 581 -10.11 -38.73 -2.19
N ASP A 582 -9.52 -38.58 -1.00
CA ASP A 582 -9.13 -39.65 -0.08
C ASP A 582 -9.42 -39.14 1.35
N GLU A 583 -10.47 -39.68 1.96
CA GLU A 583 -11.09 -39.17 3.19
C GLU A 583 -11.38 -37.66 3.12
N LEU A 584 -10.75 -36.86 4.00
CA LEU A 584 -10.84 -35.39 4.05
C LEU A 584 -9.85 -34.67 3.13
N SER A 585 -8.95 -35.41 2.45
CA SER A 585 -7.95 -34.83 1.56
C SER A 585 -8.40 -34.88 0.09
N ALA A 586 -8.10 -33.83 -0.65
CA ALA A 586 -8.33 -33.74 -2.08
C ALA A 586 -7.04 -33.32 -2.80
N ALA A 587 -6.71 -34.05 -3.86
CA ALA A 587 -5.65 -33.69 -4.80
C ALA A 587 -6.27 -33.16 -6.09
N PHE A 588 -5.73 -32.06 -6.60
CA PHE A 588 -6.23 -31.31 -7.74
C PHE A 588 -5.18 -31.24 -8.84
N ASP A 589 -5.61 -31.43 -10.08
CA ASP A 589 -4.76 -31.31 -11.27
C ASP A 589 -5.43 -30.41 -12.31
N GLY A 590 -4.88 -29.21 -12.49
CA GLY A 590 -5.27 -28.22 -13.49
C GLY A 590 -4.55 -28.36 -14.82
N SER A 591 -3.68 -29.36 -15.01
CA SER A 591 -2.85 -29.53 -16.22
C SER A 591 -3.64 -29.71 -17.53
N ALA A 592 -4.95 -30.00 -17.43
CA ALA A 592 -5.88 -30.04 -18.56
C ALA A 592 -6.35 -28.64 -19.02
N SER A 593 -6.04 -27.58 -18.29
CA SER A 593 -6.31 -26.20 -18.71
C SER A 593 -5.47 -25.86 -19.95
N THR A 594 -6.06 -25.13 -20.89
CA THR A 594 -5.43 -24.80 -22.18
C THR A 594 -5.61 -23.34 -22.53
N ASP A 595 -4.57 -22.77 -23.11
CA ASP A 595 -4.59 -21.50 -23.81
C ASP A 595 -4.52 -21.81 -25.33
N SER A 596 -5.36 -21.17 -26.14
CA SER A 596 -5.42 -21.37 -27.60
C SER A 596 -4.33 -20.60 -28.34
N ASP A 597 -3.75 -19.58 -27.72
CA ASP A 597 -2.95 -18.55 -28.39
C ASP A 597 -1.59 -18.26 -27.71
N GLY A 598 -1.45 -18.64 -26.44
CA GLY A 598 -0.23 -18.57 -25.64
C GLY A 598 0.04 -19.82 -24.78
N SER A 599 0.22 -19.59 -23.48
CA SER A 599 0.56 -20.57 -22.45
C SER A 599 0.14 -20.07 -21.06
N ILE A 600 -0.27 -21.00 -20.19
CA ILE A 600 -0.70 -20.64 -18.83
C ILE A 600 0.51 -20.30 -17.96
N ALA A 601 0.52 -19.07 -17.43
CA ALA A 601 1.56 -18.54 -16.55
C ALA A 601 1.31 -18.88 -15.07
N SER A 602 0.05 -18.92 -14.62
CA SER A 602 -0.29 -19.21 -13.23
C SER A 602 -1.62 -19.96 -13.05
N TYR A 603 -1.75 -20.59 -11.87
CA TYR A 603 -2.90 -21.35 -11.42
C TYR A 603 -3.18 -20.95 -9.97
N ALA A 604 -4.39 -20.52 -9.68
CA ALA A 604 -4.86 -20.13 -8.35
C ALA A 604 -6.14 -20.92 -7.99
N TRP A 605 -6.15 -21.49 -6.80
CA TRP A 605 -7.23 -22.35 -6.30
C TRP A 605 -7.92 -21.70 -5.11
N ASP A 606 -9.24 -21.72 -5.10
CA ASP A 606 -10.08 -21.53 -3.90
C ASP A 606 -10.74 -22.88 -3.62
N PHE A 607 -10.49 -23.44 -2.43
CA PHE A 607 -10.98 -24.77 -2.07
C PHE A 607 -12.43 -24.77 -1.57
N GLY A 608 -13.08 -23.60 -1.45
CA GLY A 608 -14.47 -23.46 -1.04
C GLY A 608 -14.70 -23.50 0.47
N ASP A 609 -13.63 -23.53 1.28
CA ASP A 609 -13.66 -23.50 2.75
C ASP A 609 -12.96 -22.27 3.35
N GLY A 610 -12.56 -21.32 2.50
CA GLY A 610 -11.79 -20.12 2.86
C GLY A 610 -10.28 -20.25 2.70
N ASN A 611 -9.75 -21.45 2.41
CA ASN A 611 -8.33 -21.65 2.09
C ASN A 611 -8.08 -21.55 0.58
N GLN A 612 -6.86 -21.13 0.22
CA GLN A 612 -6.42 -20.96 -1.16
C GLN A 612 -5.15 -21.78 -1.45
N GLY A 613 -4.89 -22.05 -2.72
CA GLY A 613 -3.70 -22.75 -3.20
C GLY A 613 -3.18 -22.20 -4.52
N SER A 614 -2.00 -22.65 -4.96
CA SER A 614 -1.41 -22.25 -6.24
C SER A 614 -0.62 -23.37 -6.92
N GLY A 615 -0.39 -23.22 -8.22
CA GLY A 615 0.37 -24.16 -9.05
C GLY A 615 -0.51 -25.14 -9.84
N VAL A 616 0.08 -25.76 -10.88
CA VAL A 616 -0.60 -26.72 -11.80
C VAL A 616 -1.33 -27.83 -11.04
N SER A 617 -0.71 -28.30 -9.96
CA SER A 617 -1.25 -29.32 -9.08
C SER A 617 -1.27 -28.79 -7.65
N ALA A 618 -2.37 -29.01 -6.94
CA ALA A 618 -2.54 -28.60 -5.56
C ALA A 618 -3.09 -29.77 -4.72
N ALA A 619 -2.90 -29.70 -3.40
CA ALA A 619 -3.50 -30.63 -2.46
C ALA A 619 -4.05 -29.82 -1.28
N HIS A 620 -5.22 -30.21 -0.79
CA HIS A 620 -5.89 -29.58 0.33
C HIS A 620 -6.52 -30.63 1.25
N THR A 621 -6.57 -30.35 2.55
CA THR A 621 -7.23 -31.21 3.54
C THR A 621 -8.30 -30.38 4.25
N TYR A 622 -9.55 -30.79 4.06
CA TYR A 622 -10.70 -30.15 4.65
C TYR A 622 -10.83 -30.49 6.14
N ARG A 623 -11.42 -29.59 6.93
CA ARG A 623 -11.57 -29.77 8.39
C ARG A 623 -12.77 -30.63 8.81
N SER A 624 -13.65 -30.97 7.88
CA SER A 624 -14.89 -31.73 8.11
C SER A 624 -15.33 -32.39 6.82
N GLU A 625 -16.13 -33.45 6.92
CA GLU A 625 -16.87 -33.96 5.75
C GLU A 625 -17.81 -32.89 5.19
N GLY A 626 -18.00 -32.90 3.88
CA GLY A 626 -18.78 -31.85 3.21
C GLY A 626 -18.65 -31.88 1.71
N THR A 627 -19.44 -31.02 1.05
CA THR A 627 -19.30 -30.73 -0.38
C THR A 627 -18.89 -29.27 -0.52
N TYR A 628 -17.71 -29.06 -1.10
CA TYR A 628 -17.06 -27.77 -1.22
C TYR A 628 -16.99 -27.36 -2.70
N ARG A 629 -17.37 -26.12 -3.01
CA ARG A 629 -17.31 -25.60 -4.38
C ARG A 629 -15.90 -25.09 -4.66
N VAL A 630 -15.08 -25.94 -5.27
CA VAL A 630 -13.71 -25.61 -5.63
C VAL A 630 -13.70 -24.80 -6.91
N VAL A 631 -12.89 -23.75 -6.94
CA VAL A 631 -12.70 -22.85 -8.09
C VAL A 631 -11.23 -22.87 -8.49
N LEU A 632 -10.98 -23.10 -9.77
CA LEU A 632 -9.68 -22.86 -10.41
C LEU A 632 -9.77 -21.59 -11.24
N VAL A 633 -8.87 -20.65 -11.00
CA VAL A 633 -8.56 -19.55 -11.91
C VAL A 633 -7.17 -19.79 -12.50
N VAL A 634 -7.06 -19.74 -13.84
CA VAL A 634 -5.77 -19.80 -14.53
C VAL A 634 -5.52 -18.48 -15.24
N THR A 635 -4.26 -18.03 -15.26
CA THR A 635 -3.85 -16.80 -15.97
C THR A 635 -2.84 -17.15 -17.05
N ASP A 636 -3.02 -16.64 -18.26
CA ASP A 636 -2.08 -16.82 -19.38
C ASP A 636 -0.84 -15.91 -19.29
N ASN A 637 0.10 -16.08 -20.21
CA ASN A 637 1.32 -15.28 -20.32
C ASN A 637 1.14 -13.86 -20.91
N GLN A 638 -0.09 -13.42 -21.12
CA GLN A 638 -0.49 -12.08 -21.59
C GLN A 638 -1.48 -11.41 -20.61
N GLY A 639 -1.85 -12.09 -19.51
CA GLY A 639 -2.59 -11.54 -18.37
C GLY A 639 -4.10 -11.77 -18.35
N ALA A 640 -4.72 -12.50 -19.29
CA ALA A 640 -6.15 -12.83 -19.19
C ALA A 640 -6.40 -14.11 -18.40
N THR A 641 -7.64 -14.28 -17.94
CA THR A 641 -8.00 -15.29 -16.94
C THR A 641 -9.13 -16.21 -17.38
N GLY A 642 -8.94 -17.51 -17.12
CA GLY A 642 -9.95 -18.56 -17.26
C GLY A 642 -10.47 -19.01 -15.92
N ARG A 643 -11.76 -19.37 -15.82
CA ARG A 643 -12.37 -19.87 -14.57
C ARG A 643 -13.09 -21.19 -14.78
N ALA A 644 -12.79 -22.17 -13.94
CA ALA A 644 -13.49 -23.45 -13.84
C ALA A 644 -13.93 -23.70 -12.39
N GLU A 645 -15.00 -24.46 -12.20
CA GLU A 645 -15.50 -24.80 -10.86
C GLU A 645 -16.13 -26.19 -10.83
N ALA A 646 -16.03 -26.87 -9.69
CA ALA A 646 -16.66 -28.15 -9.45
C ALA A 646 -16.99 -28.33 -7.96
N ASP A 647 -18.09 -29.04 -7.68
CA ASP A 647 -18.43 -29.46 -6.33
C ASP A 647 -17.61 -30.71 -5.97
N VAL A 648 -16.80 -30.62 -4.92
CA VAL A 648 -15.94 -31.68 -4.41
C VAL A 648 -16.49 -32.19 -3.08
N THR A 649 -17.01 -33.41 -3.09
CA THR A 649 -17.44 -34.09 -1.87
C THR A 649 -16.28 -34.85 -1.26
N VAL A 650 -15.89 -34.45 -0.06
CA VAL A 650 -15.01 -35.22 0.83
C VAL A 650 -15.84 -35.79 1.98
N SER A 651 -15.48 -36.99 2.41
CA SER A 651 -16.19 -37.74 3.44
C SER A 651 -15.19 -38.56 4.23
N GLU A 652 -15.27 -38.53 5.55
CA GLU A 652 -14.61 -39.56 6.35
C GLU A 652 -15.21 -40.91 5.93
N THR A 653 -14.35 -41.86 5.55
CA THR A 653 -14.83 -43.24 5.39
C THR A 653 -15.01 -43.78 6.80
N ASP A 654 -16.16 -44.39 7.11
CA ASP A 654 -16.43 -45.00 8.42
C ASP A 654 -15.42 -46.13 8.70
N ILE A 655 -14.25 -45.78 9.26
CA ILE A 655 -13.21 -46.73 9.61
C ILE A 655 -13.57 -47.37 10.94
N ILE A 656 -14.56 -48.27 10.93
CA ILE A 656 -15.14 -48.86 12.15
C ILE A 656 -14.01 -49.47 13.01
N PRO A 657 -13.68 -48.89 14.18
CA PRO A 657 -12.60 -49.40 15.01
C PRO A 657 -12.96 -50.78 15.57
N PRO A 658 -11.98 -51.64 15.87
CA PRO A 658 -12.28 -52.91 16.51
C PRO A 658 -12.97 -52.70 17.86
N THR A 659 -14.04 -53.44 18.13
CA THR A 659 -14.70 -53.42 19.43
C THR A 659 -13.79 -54.10 20.46
N ALA A 660 -13.12 -53.29 21.29
CA ALA A 660 -12.46 -53.77 22.49
C ALA A 660 -13.51 -54.28 23.49
N ALA A 661 -13.27 -55.44 24.09
CA ALA A 661 -14.11 -56.01 25.14
C ALA A 661 -13.26 -56.85 26.09
N PHE A 662 -13.38 -56.57 27.40
CA PHE A 662 -12.71 -57.37 28.43
C PHE A 662 -13.60 -57.71 29.62
N THR A 663 -13.12 -58.69 30.39
CA THR A 663 -13.62 -59.03 31.73
C THR A 663 -12.46 -59.06 32.72
N PHE A 664 -12.75 -58.93 34.02
CA PHE A 664 -11.72 -58.96 35.06
C PHE A 664 -12.19 -59.70 36.32
N SER A 665 -11.24 -60.08 37.17
CA SER A 665 -11.50 -60.66 38.49
C SER A 665 -10.47 -60.13 39.50
N ALA A 666 -10.95 -59.54 40.59
CA ALA A 666 -10.13 -58.90 41.63
C ALA A 666 -10.17 -59.66 42.96
N ASP A 667 -9.01 -59.80 43.61
CA ASP A 667 -8.85 -60.15 45.02
C ASP A 667 -7.97 -59.08 45.69
N ARG A 668 -8.64 -58.09 46.29
CA ARG A 668 -8.01 -56.86 46.82
C ARG A 668 -7.15 -56.23 45.73
N LEU A 669 -5.89 -55.89 46.03
CA LEU A 669 -4.95 -55.27 45.11
C LEU A 669 -4.56 -56.13 43.88
N ASN A 670 -4.85 -57.43 43.83
CA ASN A 670 -4.46 -58.27 42.68
C ASN A 670 -5.65 -58.45 41.73
N VAL A 671 -5.44 -58.24 40.42
CA VAL A 671 -6.49 -58.36 39.40
C VAL A 671 -5.98 -59.12 38.18
N SER A 672 -6.80 -60.04 37.69
CA SER A 672 -6.62 -60.71 36.39
C SER A 672 -7.57 -60.13 35.36
N PHE A 673 -7.11 -59.93 34.14
CA PHE A 673 -7.85 -59.35 33.02
C PHE A 673 -7.81 -60.24 31.78
N ASP A 674 -8.95 -60.33 31.09
CA ASP A 674 -9.14 -61.11 29.85
C ASP A 674 -9.78 -60.24 28.77
N GLY A 675 -9.02 -59.87 27.75
CA GLY A 675 -9.45 -59.08 26.59
C GLY A 675 -9.85 -59.91 25.37
N SER A 676 -9.85 -61.24 25.47
CA SER A 676 -10.01 -62.15 24.31
C SER A 676 -11.37 -62.11 23.62
N ALA A 677 -12.35 -61.42 24.21
CA ALA A 677 -13.67 -61.17 23.62
C ALA A 677 -13.68 -60.03 22.57
N SER A 678 -12.58 -59.31 22.40
CA SER A 678 -12.45 -58.19 21.45
C SER A 678 -12.50 -58.65 19.98
N SER A 679 -13.10 -57.86 19.09
CA SER A 679 -13.31 -58.23 17.68
C SER A 679 -13.31 -57.04 16.72
N GLY A 680 -12.63 -57.16 15.57
CA GLY A 680 -12.66 -56.17 14.49
C GLY A 680 -13.57 -56.58 13.32
N PRO A 681 -14.35 -55.65 12.73
CA PRO A 681 -15.06 -55.90 11.48
C PRO A 681 -14.10 -55.98 10.28
N ASN A 682 -12.93 -55.34 10.37
CA ASN A 682 -11.94 -55.23 9.30
C ASN A 682 -10.82 -56.29 9.38
N GLY A 683 -10.80 -57.12 10.42
CA GLY A 683 -9.81 -58.18 10.57
C GLY A 683 -9.76 -58.82 11.96
N ALA A 684 -8.86 -59.78 12.13
CA ALA A 684 -8.52 -60.30 13.45
C ALA A 684 -7.75 -59.25 14.26
N ILE A 685 -7.91 -59.27 15.58
CA ILE A 685 -7.08 -58.49 16.50
C ILE A 685 -5.64 -59.01 16.42
N THR A 686 -4.68 -58.11 16.17
CA THR A 686 -3.25 -58.41 16.06
C THR A 686 -2.46 -57.97 17.29
N ASP A 687 -2.95 -56.99 18.06
CA ASP A 687 -2.30 -56.53 19.29
C ASP A 687 -3.31 -56.17 20.41
N TYR A 688 -2.85 -56.29 21.66
CA TYR A 688 -3.59 -55.99 22.88
C TYR A 688 -2.67 -55.20 23.82
N ALA A 689 -2.96 -53.91 24.01
CA ALA A 689 -2.26 -53.02 24.91
C ALA A 689 -3.17 -52.60 26.07
N TRP A 690 -2.67 -52.71 27.29
CA TRP A 690 -3.40 -52.34 28.51
C TRP A 690 -2.74 -51.13 29.15
N ASP A 691 -3.54 -50.11 29.45
CA ASP A 691 -3.28 -49.17 30.53
C ASP A 691 -4.05 -49.67 31.75
N LEU A 692 -3.34 -49.95 32.83
CA LEU A 692 -3.94 -50.47 34.07
C LEU A 692 -4.47 -49.33 34.96
N GLY A 693 -4.30 -48.06 34.57
CA GLY A 693 -4.84 -46.90 35.27
C GLY A 693 -4.06 -46.48 36.52
N ASP A 694 -2.95 -47.17 36.84
CA ASP A 694 -1.99 -46.81 37.89
C ASP A 694 -0.61 -46.42 37.34
N GLY A 695 -0.55 -46.05 36.06
CA GLY A 695 0.68 -45.72 35.33
C GLY A 695 1.47 -46.95 34.86
N SER A 696 1.02 -48.17 35.17
CA SER A 696 1.60 -49.39 34.62
C SER A 696 0.90 -49.83 33.33
N SER A 697 1.67 -50.43 32.41
CA SER A 697 1.17 -50.97 31.14
C SER A 697 1.46 -52.46 31.03
N ALA A 698 0.60 -53.18 30.30
CA ALA A 698 0.79 -54.59 29.99
C ALA A 698 0.40 -54.89 28.53
N SER A 699 0.79 -56.05 28.02
CA SER A 699 0.47 -56.49 26.65
C SER A 699 0.07 -57.96 26.59
N GLY A 700 -0.74 -58.28 25.57
CA GLY A 700 -1.31 -59.61 25.34
C GLY A 700 -2.76 -59.75 25.83
N ALA A 701 -3.48 -60.73 25.29
CA ALA A 701 -4.93 -60.89 25.51
C ALA A 701 -5.33 -61.25 26.96
N GLN A 702 -4.37 -61.63 27.82
CA GLN A 702 -4.57 -62.06 29.20
C GLN A 702 -3.45 -61.48 30.05
N VAL A 703 -3.77 -60.66 31.06
CA VAL A 703 -2.76 -60.02 31.93
C VAL A 703 -3.14 -60.11 33.41
N ASN A 704 -2.13 -60.16 34.28
CA ASN A 704 -2.31 -60.12 35.74
C ASN A 704 -1.54 -58.93 36.28
N HIS A 705 -2.16 -58.15 37.15
CA HIS A 705 -1.57 -56.96 37.77
C HIS A 705 -1.79 -56.93 39.28
N ARG A 706 -0.94 -56.17 39.99
CA ARG A 706 -1.09 -55.86 41.40
C ARG A 706 -0.93 -54.36 41.65
N TYR A 707 -2.03 -53.70 41.99
CA TYR A 707 -2.09 -52.29 42.31
C TYR A 707 -1.28 -51.90 43.56
N GLY A 708 -0.81 -50.65 43.57
CA GLY A 708 -0.05 -50.07 44.68
C GLY A 708 -0.88 -49.67 45.89
N ALA A 709 -2.11 -49.20 45.67
CA ALA A 709 -3.01 -48.62 46.68
C ALA A 709 -4.48 -48.97 46.39
N ALA A 710 -5.39 -48.58 47.29
CA ALA A 710 -6.83 -48.56 47.02
C ALA A 710 -7.11 -47.70 45.79
N GLY A 711 -8.19 -48.01 45.08
CA GLY A 711 -8.68 -47.08 44.08
C GLY A 711 -9.71 -47.70 43.16
N SER A 712 -10.41 -46.82 42.47
CA SER A 712 -11.16 -47.17 41.26
C SER A 712 -10.29 -46.85 40.06
N TYR A 713 -9.55 -47.85 39.59
CA TYR A 713 -8.62 -47.70 38.47
C TYR A 713 -9.38 -47.81 37.15
N SER A 714 -9.21 -46.83 36.26
CA SER A 714 -9.85 -46.82 34.94
C SER A 714 -9.03 -47.65 33.96
N VAL A 715 -9.12 -48.97 34.08
CA VAL A 715 -8.37 -49.90 33.22
C VAL A 715 -8.88 -49.79 31.80
N THR A 716 -7.98 -49.49 30.88
CA THR A 716 -8.27 -49.32 29.46
C THR A 716 -7.55 -50.40 28.67
N LEU A 717 -8.33 -51.24 27.99
CA LEU A 717 -7.82 -52.12 26.94
C LEU A 717 -7.93 -51.39 25.60
N THR A 718 -6.82 -51.26 24.90
CA THR A 718 -6.75 -50.87 23.49
C THR A 718 -6.36 -52.09 22.66
N VAL A 719 -7.14 -52.41 21.63
CA VAL A 719 -6.84 -53.49 20.69
C VAL A 719 -6.58 -52.94 19.31
N THR A 720 -5.57 -53.49 18.62
CA THR A 720 -5.26 -53.14 17.23
C THR A 720 -5.65 -54.28 16.31
N ASP A 721 -6.37 -54.01 15.22
CA ASP A 721 -6.71 -55.03 14.21
C ASP A 721 -5.65 -55.16 13.10
N ALA A 722 -5.87 -56.07 12.15
CA ALA A 722 -4.96 -56.34 11.04
C ALA A 722 -4.84 -55.18 10.02
N ALA A 723 -5.69 -54.16 10.08
CA ALA A 723 -5.59 -52.94 9.29
C ALA A 723 -4.84 -51.82 10.03
N GLY A 724 -4.39 -52.05 11.27
CA GLY A 724 -3.71 -51.07 12.11
C GLY A 724 -4.65 -50.17 12.93
N LEU A 725 -5.95 -50.47 12.91
CA LEU A 725 -6.98 -49.65 13.54
C LEU A 725 -7.10 -49.99 15.01
N GLN A 726 -7.20 -48.96 15.85
CA GLN A 726 -7.30 -49.10 17.31
C GLN A 726 -8.69 -48.77 17.81
N GLY A 727 -9.25 -49.66 18.62
CA GLY A 727 -10.43 -49.40 19.41
C GLY A 727 -10.15 -49.72 20.87
N SER A 728 -10.74 -48.95 21.77
CA SER A 728 -10.50 -49.07 23.21
C SER A 728 -11.79 -49.22 23.99
N THR A 729 -11.72 -49.87 25.14
CA THR A 729 -12.77 -49.86 26.15
C THR A 729 -12.14 -49.68 27.51
N SER A 730 -12.77 -48.86 28.35
CA SER A 730 -12.38 -48.68 29.74
C SER A 730 -13.43 -49.28 30.66
N GLN A 731 -13.01 -49.97 31.71
CA GLN A 731 -13.88 -50.36 32.81
C GLN A 731 -13.25 -49.91 34.12
N THR A 732 -14.06 -49.32 35.00
CA THR A 732 -13.64 -49.00 36.35
C THR A 732 -13.47 -50.28 37.15
N VAL A 733 -12.22 -50.58 37.50
CA VAL A 733 -11.85 -51.69 38.38
C VAL A 733 -11.56 -51.13 39.75
N THR A 734 -12.54 -51.28 40.65
CA THR A 734 -12.37 -50.97 42.06
C THR A 734 -11.56 -52.08 42.73
N VAL A 735 -10.46 -51.71 43.37
CA VAL A 735 -9.67 -52.55 44.27
C VAL A 735 -9.53 -51.87 45.62
N ASP A 736 -9.70 -52.63 46.68
CA ASP A 736 -9.78 -52.09 48.03
C ASP A 736 -8.43 -52.22 48.76
N ASP A 737 -7.96 -51.11 49.33
CA ASP A 737 -6.92 -51.02 50.38
C ASP A 737 -7.46 -50.13 51.53
N PRO A 738 -7.07 -50.31 52.80
CA PRO A 738 -7.87 -49.80 53.93
C PRO A 738 -7.81 -48.29 54.29
N GLY A 739 -7.48 -47.34 53.40
CA GLY A 739 -7.16 -45.96 53.86
C GLY A 739 -7.30 -44.78 52.89
N ASP A 740 -8.54 -44.39 52.55
CA ASP A 740 -8.85 -43.23 51.68
C ASP A 740 -9.89 -42.30 52.36
N ASP A 741 -9.54 -41.02 52.63
CA ASP A 741 -10.41 -40.03 53.33
C ASP A 741 -10.08 -38.53 53.01
N CYS A 742 -9.38 -38.23 51.90
CA CYS A 742 -9.02 -36.86 51.46
C CYS A 742 -9.75 -36.47 50.16
N GLY A 743 -11.05 -36.15 50.22
CA GLY A 743 -11.87 -35.85 49.04
C GLY A 743 -11.68 -34.45 48.40
N ASN A 744 -12.07 -34.32 47.13
CA ASN A 744 -12.04 -33.06 46.37
C ASN A 744 -13.09 -32.02 46.83
N GLY A 745 -12.83 -30.73 46.57
CA GLY A 745 -13.78 -29.63 46.78
C GLY A 745 -13.50 -28.75 48.00
N PHE A 746 -12.23 -28.40 48.23
CA PHE A 746 -11.80 -27.65 49.41
C PHE A 746 -12.33 -26.22 49.47
N GLN A 747 -12.55 -25.70 50.69
CA GLN A 747 -12.82 -24.28 50.88
C GLN A 747 -11.51 -23.49 50.98
N ILE A 748 -11.54 -22.21 50.61
CA ILE A 748 -10.36 -21.36 50.53
C ILE A 748 -10.04 -20.75 51.89
N GLY A 749 -9.01 -21.30 52.55
CA GLY A 749 -8.32 -20.63 53.65
C GLY A 749 -7.40 -19.52 53.11
N SER A 750 -7.22 -18.44 53.85
CA SER A 750 -6.32 -17.33 53.48
C SER A 750 -5.58 -16.77 54.70
N SER A 751 -4.34 -16.33 54.54
CA SER A 751 -3.57 -15.67 55.60
C SER A 751 -2.54 -14.70 55.01
N VAL A 752 -2.10 -13.71 55.79
CA VAL A 752 -1.00 -12.81 55.41
C VAL A 752 0.21 -13.16 56.27
N VAL A 753 1.19 -13.82 55.68
CA VAL A 753 2.39 -14.31 56.38
C VAL A 753 3.58 -13.42 56.01
N THR A 754 4.47 -13.14 56.97
CA THR A 754 5.74 -12.45 56.68
C THR A 754 6.89 -13.41 56.91
N PHE A 755 7.47 -13.90 55.81
CA PHE A 755 8.67 -14.71 55.86
C PHE A 755 9.92 -13.82 55.91
N ASN A 756 11.01 -14.31 56.49
CA ASN A 756 12.27 -13.56 56.61
C ASN A 756 13.40 -14.26 55.88
N ASN A 757 13.86 -13.66 54.78
CA ASN A 757 15.04 -14.11 54.05
C ASN A 757 16.22 -13.21 54.42
N ASN A 758 17.12 -13.69 55.29
CA ASN A 758 18.37 -12.99 55.65
C ASN A 758 18.18 -11.51 56.07
N GLY A 759 17.11 -11.19 56.79
CA GLY A 759 16.76 -9.83 57.22
C GLY A 759 15.83 -9.05 56.28
N ARG A 760 15.57 -9.55 55.06
CA ARG A 760 14.50 -9.04 54.18
C ARG A 760 13.16 -9.65 54.61
N SER A 761 12.19 -8.79 54.89
CA SER A 761 10.81 -9.20 55.23
C SER A 761 9.98 -9.31 53.95
N ILE A 762 9.45 -10.50 53.68
CA ILE A 762 8.65 -10.82 52.50
C ILE A 762 7.21 -11.06 52.96
N GLN A 763 6.39 -10.02 52.92
CA GLN A 763 4.95 -10.15 53.20
C GLN A 763 4.27 -10.83 52.01
N THR A 764 3.51 -11.88 52.29
CA THR A 764 2.97 -12.82 51.31
C THR A 764 1.51 -13.11 51.64
N ASP A 765 0.64 -13.00 50.64
CA ASP A 765 -0.72 -13.53 50.72
C ASP A 765 -0.68 -15.03 50.45
N LEU A 766 -1.16 -15.85 51.38
CA LEU A 766 -1.11 -17.31 51.32
C LEU A 766 -2.53 -17.87 51.37
N TYR A 767 -2.94 -18.54 50.29
CA TYR A 767 -4.25 -19.17 50.12
C TYR A 767 -4.09 -20.68 50.04
N TYR A 768 -4.98 -21.46 50.64
CA TYR A 768 -4.75 -22.89 50.85
C TYR A 768 -6.03 -23.71 51.11
N PRO A 769 -5.99 -25.03 50.84
CA PRO A 769 -7.09 -25.94 51.14
C PRO A 769 -7.43 -25.96 52.62
N SER A 770 -8.70 -25.72 52.94
CA SER A 770 -9.24 -25.67 54.29
C SER A 770 -10.60 -26.37 54.35
N ALA A 771 -10.93 -26.92 55.53
CA ALA A 771 -12.26 -27.43 55.83
C ALA A 771 -13.31 -26.30 56.03
N SER A 772 -12.86 -25.07 56.24
CA SER A 772 -13.70 -23.88 56.37
C SER A 772 -13.07 -22.66 55.68
N GLY A 773 -13.82 -21.98 54.82
CA GLY A 773 -13.32 -20.81 54.10
C GLY A 773 -13.12 -19.57 54.97
N GLY A 774 -12.18 -18.71 54.59
CA GLY A 774 -11.95 -17.40 55.20
C GLY A 774 -10.54 -17.18 55.76
N SER A 775 -10.35 -16.02 56.40
CA SER A 775 -9.03 -15.60 56.90
C SER A 775 -8.62 -16.30 58.19
N ASN A 776 -7.41 -16.84 58.20
CA ASN A 776 -6.77 -17.65 59.24
C ASN A 776 -7.57 -18.91 59.62
N ALA A 777 -8.23 -19.54 58.64
CA ALA A 777 -8.74 -20.89 58.81
C ALA A 777 -7.59 -21.92 58.88
N ASP A 778 -7.83 -23.09 59.48
CA ASP A 778 -6.81 -24.13 59.59
C ASP A 778 -6.53 -24.80 58.24
N MET A 779 -5.25 -24.86 57.85
CA MET A 779 -4.82 -25.58 56.64
C MET A 779 -5.00 -27.08 56.85
N ILE A 780 -5.52 -27.79 55.85
CA ILE A 780 -5.67 -29.25 55.92
C ILE A 780 -4.28 -29.91 55.99
N GLU A 781 -4.10 -30.83 56.93
CA GLU A 781 -2.90 -31.69 57.07
C GLU A 781 -3.18 -33.09 56.51
N GLY A 782 -2.13 -33.81 56.11
CA GLY A 782 -2.19 -35.23 55.72
C GLY A 782 -2.48 -35.50 54.23
N CYS A 783 -3.06 -34.55 53.50
CA CYS A 783 -3.41 -34.73 52.07
C CYS A 783 -2.31 -34.27 51.07
N GLY A 784 -1.28 -33.54 51.51
CA GLY A 784 -0.07 -33.22 50.72
C GLY A 784 -0.28 -32.37 49.46
N PHE A 785 -0.47 -31.06 49.61
CA PHE A 785 -0.77 -30.13 48.50
C PHE A 785 0.48 -29.49 47.88
N PRO A 786 0.60 -29.39 46.54
CA PRO A 786 1.67 -28.63 45.90
C PRO A 786 1.57 -27.11 46.14
N VAL A 787 2.71 -26.43 46.09
CA VAL A 787 2.81 -24.97 46.31
C VAL A 787 3.02 -24.23 44.99
N VAL A 788 2.24 -23.18 44.73
CA VAL A 788 2.42 -22.26 43.60
C VAL A 788 2.78 -20.89 44.14
N VAL A 789 3.93 -20.33 43.73
CA VAL A 789 4.34 -18.97 44.10
C VAL A 789 4.19 -18.04 42.89
N PHE A 790 3.35 -17.01 43.00
CA PHE A 790 2.94 -16.15 41.88
C PHE A 790 3.35 -14.68 42.08
N GLY A 791 4.20 -14.16 41.19
CA GLY A 791 4.64 -12.76 41.16
C GLY A 791 3.70 -11.84 40.37
N HIS A 792 3.34 -10.70 40.96
CA HIS A 792 2.48 -9.70 40.30
C HIS A 792 3.22 -8.87 39.22
N GLY A 793 2.45 -8.33 38.26
CA GLY A 793 2.93 -7.35 37.27
C GLY A 793 3.26 -5.96 37.82
N PHE A 794 3.73 -5.07 36.95
CA PHE A 794 4.21 -3.72 37.32
C PHE A 794 3.11 -2.82 37.89
N THR A 795 3.26 -2.40 39.15
CA THR A 795 2.24 -1.60 39.88
C THR A 795 0.86 -2.27 40.02
N ILE A 796 0.79 -3.60 39.84
CA ILE A 796 -0.44 -4.39 39.99
C ILE A 796 -0.43 -5.06 41.37
N GLY A 797 -1.51 -4.90 42.14
CA GLY A 797 -1.67 -5.55 43.44
C GLY A 797 -1.98 -7.04 43.32
N THR A 798 -1.68 -7.83 44.37
CA THR A 798 -1.99 -9.27 44.43
C THR A 798 -3.49 -9.57 44.27
N ASN A 799 -4.34 -8.66 44.72
CA ASN A 799 -5.81 -8.73 44.60
C ASN A 799 -6.35 -8.58 43.17
N ALA A 800 -5.51 -8.32 42.16
CA ALA A 800 -5.92 -8.31 40.77
C ALA A 800 -5.90 -9.72 40.14
N TYR A 801 -5.46 -10.74 40.90
CA TYR A 801 -5.27 -12.12 40.47
C TYR A 801 -6.15 -13.11 41.25
N ASP A 802 -7.24 -12.64 41.86
CA ASP A 802 -8.08 -13.45 42.76
C ASP A 802 -8.57 -14.76 42.09
N TYR A 803 -8.91 -14.70 40.79
CA TYR A 803 -9.31 -15.86 39.99
C TYR A 803 -8.30 -17.02 40.01
N LEU A 804 -6.99 -16.75 40.18
CA LEU A 804 -5.98 -17.80 40.25
C LEU A 804 -6.10 -18.62 41.52
N PHE A 805 -6.22 -18.00 42.71
CA PHE A 805 -6.42 -18.79 43.93
C PHE A 805 -7.84 -19.37 44.02
N GLU A 806 -8.84 -18.71 43.43
CA GLU A 806 -10.21 -19.23 43.36
C GLU A 806 -10.32 -20.49 42.48
N GLY A 807 -9.51 -20.62 41.43
CA GLY A 807 -9.39 -21.85 40.64
C GLY A 807 -8.48 -22.91 41.26
N LEU A 808 -7.29 -22.51 41.73
CA LEU A 808 -6.24 -23.43 42.17
C LEU A 808 -6.50 -24.03 43.57
N VAL A 809 -7.04 -23.27 44.53
CA VAL A 809 -7.20 -23.77 45.91
C VAL A 809 -8.27 -24.87 46.02
N PRO A 810 -9.47 -24.76 45.41
CA PRO A 810 -10.45 -25.85 45.41
C PRO A 810 -9.96 -27.11 44.70
N ALA A 811 -9.06 -26.96 43.72
CA ALA A 811 -8.36 -28.06 43.05
C ALA A 811 -7.24 -28.69 43.89
N GLY A 812 -6.92 -28.15 45.07
CA GLY A 812 -5.96 -28.70 46.03
C GLY A 812 -4.54 -28.15 45.92
N TYR A 813 -4.37 -26.88 45.58
CA TYR A 813 -3.07 -26.19 45.56
C TYR A 813 -2.97 -25.12 46.65
N ILE A 814 -1.76 -24.94 47.19
CA ILE A 814 -1.43 -23.80 48.06
C ILE A 814 -0.86 -22.69 47.19
N VAL A 815 -1.46 -21.50 47.20
CA VAL A 815 -1.06 -20.36 46.36
C VAL A 815 -0.47 -19.25 47.23
N ALA A 816 0.72 -18.77 46.86
CA ALA A 816 1.45 -17.74 47.59
C ALA A 816 1.80 -16.56 46.70
N MET A 817 1.42 -15.35 47.10
CA MET A 817 1.63 -14.12 46.32
C MET A 817 2.46 -13.12 47.16
N PRO A 818 3.78 -12.97 46.92
CA PRO A 818 4.58 -11.93 47.56
C PRO A 818 4.09 -10.53 47.17
N ARG A 819 4.10 -9.61 48.14
CA ARG A 819 3.76 -8.18 47.96
C ARG A 819 5.00 -7.27 47.81
N THR A 820 6.18 -7.86 47.77
CA THR A 820 7.45 -7.14 47.60
C THR A 820 7.59 -6.59 46.19
N GLU A 821 8.43 -5.56 46.01
CA GLU A 821 8.67 -4.95 44.69
C GLU A 821 7.40 -4.43 43.98
N SER A 822 6.38 -4.00 44.75
CA SER A 822 5.11 -3.40 44.29
C SER A 822 5.18 -1.89 43.98
N GLY A 823 6.39 -1.30 43.96
CA GLY A 823 6.60 0.14 43.72
C GLY A 823 6.86 0.50 42.24
N PHE A 824 7.02 1.80 41.96
CA PHE A 824 7.32 2.34 40.62
C PHE A 824 8.77 2.12 40.12
N SER A 825 9.64 1.53 40.94
CA SER A 825 11.03 1.20 40.55
C SER A 825 11.46 -0.12 41.18
N PRO A 826 10.80 -1.24 40.80
CA PRO A 826 11.03 -2.55 41.37
C PRO A 826 12.33 -3.16 40.84
N SER A 827 12.86 -4.12 41.60
CA SER A 827 14.05 -4.88 41.21
C SER A 827 13.66 -6.30 40.85
N HIS A 828 13.64 -6.62 39.55
CA HIS A 828 13.26 -7.94 39.03
C HIS A 828 14.07 -9.07 39.67
N GLY A 829 15.41 -8.91 39.74
CA GLY A 829 16.27 -9.88 40.41
C GLY A 829 15.91 -10.11 41.88
N ARG A 830 15.57 -9.06 42.64
CA ARG A 830 15.12 -9.21 44.04
C ARG A 830 13.75 -9.87 44.15
N PHE A 831 12.86 -9.61 43.19
CA PHE A 831 11.55 -10.25 43.17
C PHE A 831 11.67 -11.74 42.83
N GLY A 832 12.54 -12.09 41.88
CA GLY A 832 12.92 -13.46 41.58
C GLY A 832 13.49 -14.19 42.80
N SER A 833 14.44 -13.61 43.52
CA SER A 833 14.98 -14.21 44.75
C SER A 833 13.94 -14.36 45.88
N ASP A 834 12.96 -13.45 45.98
CA ASP A 834 11.85 -13.60 46.94
C ASP A 834 10.94 -14.77 46.56
N ILE A 835 10.55 -14.88 45.27
CA ILE A 835 9.74 -15.97 44.72
C ILE A 835 10.45 -17.32 44.92
N ALA A 836 11.75 -17.37 44.59
CA ALA A 836 12.60 -18.55 44.71
C ALA A 836 12.72 -19.05 46.15
N PHE A 837 12.87 -18.12 47.10
CA PHE A 837 12.92 -18.41 48.53
C PHE A 837 11.57 -18.94 49.04
N LEU A 838 10.46 -18.29 48.70
CA LEU A 838 9.12 -18.67 49.16
C LEU A 838 8.74 -20.10 48.75
N ALA A 839 9.10 -20.53 47.53
CA ALA A 839 8.78 -21.87 47.02
C ALA A 839 9.31 -22.99 47.94
N SER A 840 10.51 -22.81 48.49
CA SER A 840 11.11 -23.74 49.47
C SER A 840 10.67 -23.47 50.91
N GLU A 841 10.52 -22.20 51.29
CA GLU A 841 10.21 -21.80 52.66
C GLU A 841 8.80 -22.21 53.09
N ILE A 842 7.82 -22.19 52.18
CA ILE A 842 6.44 -22.62 52.47
C ILE A 842 6.38 -24.13 52.71
N ILE A 843 7.04 -24.94 51.87
CA ILE A 843 7.16 -26.38 52.09
C ILE A 843 7.80 -26.66 53.46
N ARG A 844 8.86 -25.91 53.80
CA ARG A 844 9.55 -26.02 55.09
C ARG A 844 8.69 -25.60 56.29
N ALA A 845 7.80 -24.62 56.11
CA ALA A 845 6.92 -24.09 57.15
C ALA A 845 5.68 -24.96 57.39
N TYR A 846 5.17 -25.63 56.35
CA TYR A 846 3.94 -26.44 56.39
C TYR A 846 4.18 -27.89 55.90
N PRO A 847 5.10 -28.66 56.52
CA PRO A 847 5.50 -29.98 56.03
C PRO A 847 4.42 -31.06 56.16
N ASN A 848 3.41 -30.85 57.01
CA ASN A 848 2.27 -31.77 57.15
C ASN A 848 1.18 -31.53 56.11
N SER A 849 1.19 -30.38 55.45
CA SER A 849 0.16 -29.96 54.49
C SER A 849 0.67 -29.92 53.05
N THR A 850 1.98 -29.92 52.83
CA THR A 850 2.58 -29.78 51.49
C THR A 850 3.06 -31.13 50.92
N SER A 851 3.01 -31.28 49.60
CA SER A 851 3.54 -32.45 48.87
C SER A 851 5.07 -32.50 48.82
N GLY A 852 5.73 -31.36 49.01
CA GLY A 852 7.15 -31.18 48.71
C GLY A 852 7.45 -30.75 47.27
N THR A 853 6.44 -30.63 46.40
CA THR A 853 6.57 -30.09 45.03
C THR A 853 6.14 -28.62 44.98
N SER A 854 6.73 -27.85 44.05
CA SER A 854 6.37 -26.44 43.87
C SER A 854 6.53 -25.92 42.44
N ALA A 855 5.67 -24.98 42.06
CA ALA A 855 5.84 -24.19 40.83
C ALA A 855 6.02 -22.70 41.14
N VAL A 856 6.77 -22.01 40.29
CA VAL A 856 6.86 -20.55 40.28
C VAL A 856 6.19 -19.95 39.04
N SER A 857 5.61 -18.78 39.21
CA SER A 857 4.84 -18.10 38.17
C SER A 857 4.79 -16.60 38.38
N GLY A 858 4.25 -15.90 37.39
CA GLY A 858 3.84 -14.51 37.51
C GLY A 858 3.28 -13.96 36.21
N HIS A 859 2.79 -12.73 36.28
CA HIS A 859 2.29 -11.96 35.15
C HIS A 859 3.23 -10.79 34.81
N SER A 860 3.44 -10.48 33.52
CA SER A 860 4.23 -9.32 33.09
C SER A 860 5.64 -9.37 33.70
N MET A 861 6.10 -8.30 34.33
CA MET A 861 7.31 -8.24 35.15
C MET A 861 7.47 -9.40 36.16
N GLY A 862 6.39 -9.82 36.81
CA GLY A 862 6.39 -10.95 37.74
C GLY A 862 6.63 -12.27 37.03
N GLY A 863 6.14 -12.41 35.79
CA GLY A 863 6.40 -13.54 34.91
C GLY A 863 7.88 -13.69 34.59
N GLY A 864 8.53 -12.61 34.11
CA GLY A 864 9.99 -12.61 33.89
C GLY A 864 10.78 -12.85 35.18
N SER A 865 10.31 -12.34 36.32
CA SER A 865 10.91 -12.60 37.62
C SER A 865 10.79 -14.07 38.05
N ALA A 866 9.77 -14.81 37.59
CA ALA A 866 9.65 -16.24 37.83
C ALA A 866 10.71 -17.06 37.08
N PHE A 867 11.12 -16.65 35.86
CA PHE A 867 12.28 -17.26 35.18
C PHE A 867 13.57 -17.07 35.98
N LEU A 868 13.81 -15.86 36.51
CA LEU A 868 14.94 -15.59 37.41
C LEU A 868 14.88 -16.49 38.66
N ALA A 869 13.69 -16.63 39.27
CA ALA A 869 13.47 -17.45 40.45
C ALA A 869 13.77 -18.94 40.20
N MET A 870 13.30 -19.45 39.06
CA MET A 870 13.49 -20.83 38.63
C MET A 870 14.97 -21.13 38.36
N ALA A 871 15.67 -20.22 37.68
CA ALA A 871 17.11 -20.32 37.43
C ALA A 871 17.94 -20.26 38.73
N GLU A 872 17.53 -19.46 39.71
CA GLU A 872 18.23 -19.34 41.01
C GLU A 872 18.07 -20.60 41.89
N ASN A 873 16.87 -21.20 41.93
CA ASN A 873 16.58 -22.29 42.87
C ASN A 873 16.26 -23.65 42.18
N PRO A 874 17.15 -24.66 42.29
CA PRO A 874 16.97 -25.97 41.69
C PRO A 874 15.94 -26.86 42.39
N SER A 875 15.41 -26.50 43.57
CA SER A 875 14.37 -27.29 44.25
C SER A 875 12.94 -27.01 43.76
N ILE A 876 12.75 -25.94 42.98
CA ILE A 876 11.45 -25.67 42.34
C ILE A 876 11.21 -26.75 41.26
N THR A 877 10.00 -27.30 41.22
CA THR A 877 9.64 -28.41 40.33
C THR A 877 9.31 -27.93 38.92
N ALA A 878 8.53 -26.85 38.77
CA ALA A 878 8.03 -26.39 37.48
C ALA A 878 7.88 -24.84 37.39
N LEU A 879 7.71 -24.31 36.18
CA LEU A 879 7.46 -22.89 35.90
C LEU A 879 6.26 -22.71 34.96
N PHE A 880 5.37 -21.76 35.24
CA PHE A 880 4.44 -21.27 34.21
C PHE A 880 4.36 -19.74 34.22
N SER A 881 4.20 -19.09 33.08
CA SER A 881 4.21 -17.61 33.01
C SER A 881 3.08 -17.04 32.16
N LEU A 882 2.51 -15.91 32.58
CA LEU A 882 1.45 -15.18 31.86
C LEU A 882 2.03 -13.89 31.29
N ALA A 883 2.04 -13.72 29.97
CA ALA A 883 2.55 -12.52 29.28
C ALA A 883 3.86 -11.97 29.89
N ALA A 884 4.88 -12.84 30.04
CA ALA A 884 6.09 -12.50 30.77
C ALA A 884 6.86 -11.35 30.10
N ALA A 885 7.19 -10.31 30.87
CA ALA A 885 8.05 -9.22 30.42
C ALA A 885 9.52 -9.63 30.49
N GLU A 886 10.33 -9.21 29.51
CA GLU A 886 11.79 -9.32 29.64
C GLU A 886 12.28 -8.40 30.77
N THR A 887 13.22 -8.90 31.56
CA THR A 887 13.63 -8.28 32.82
C THR A 887 15.09 -7.81 32.83
N ASN A 888 15.52 -7.32 33.99
CA ASN A 888 16.90 -6.93 34.26
C ASN A 888 17.20 -7.32 35.73
N PRO A 889 18.01 -8.36 36.01
CA PRO A 889 18.72 -9.24 35.06
C PRO A 889 17.79 -9.92 34.04
N SER A 890 18.34 -10.34 32.89
CA SER A 890 17.56 -10.87 31.76
C SER A 890 16.84 -12.19 32.11
N ALA A 891 15.54 -12.29 31.78
CA ALA A 891 14.78 -13.53 31.90
C ALA A 891 15.07 -14.46 30.71
N ILE A 892 15.34 -13.91 29.52
CA ILE A 892 15.80 -14.68 28.35
C ILE A 892 17.13 -15.39 28.65
N GLU A 893 18.13 -14.70 29.23
CA GLU A 893 19.39 -15.33 29.65
C GLU A 893 19.18 -16.37 30.75
N ALA A 894 18.27 -16.11 31.70
CA ALA A 894 17.96 -17.06 32.77
C ALA A 894 17.26 -18.33 32.25
N ALA A 895 16.37 -18.20 31.26
CA ALA A 895 15.66 -19.31 30.63
C ALA A 895 16.61 -20.39 30.09
N ALA A 896 17.77 -19.99 29.54
CA ALA A 896 18.81 -20.90 29.06
C ALA A 896 19.41 -21.84 30.13
N SER A 897 19.13 -21.61 31.41
CA SER A 897 19.53 -22.47 32.53
C SER A 897 18.39 -23.33 33.12
N ILE A 898 17.16 -23.17 32.63
CA ILE A 898 15.99 -23.90 33.14
C ILE A 898 15.76 -25.16 32.30
N ASP A 899 15.97 -26.32 32.92
CA ASP A 899 15.88 -27.67 32.35
C ASP A 899 14.62 -28.45 32.76
N ARG A 900 13.72 -27.81 33.51
CA ARG A 900 12.54 -28.37 34.18
C ARG A 900 11.21 -27.96 33.53
N PRO A 901 10.10 -28.71 33.75
CA PRO A 901 8.81 -28.47 33.12
C PRO A 901 8.39 -26.99 33.11
N SER A 902 8.13 -26.45 31.92
CA SER A 902 7.91 -25.02 31.71
C SER A 902 6.76 -24.70 30.73
N LEU A 903 5.79 -23.90 31.14
CA LEU A 903 4.64 -23.48 30.33
C LEU A 903 4.62 -21.95 30.12
N VAL A 904 4.76 -21.50 28.88
CA VAL A 904 4.81 -20.08 28.53
C VAL A 904 3.50 -19.68 27.85
N ILE A 905 2.70 -18.83 28.50
CA ILE A 905 1.42 -18.34 27.97
C ILE A 905 1.57 -16.89 27.52
N ALA A 906 1.23 -16.62 26.26
CA ALA A 906 1.21 -15.31 25.61
C ALA A 906 -0.22 -14.96 25.14
N ALA A 907 -0.45 -13.71 24.75
CA ALA A 907 -1.75 -13.20 24.30
C ALA A 907 -1.62 -12.54 22.92
N SER A 908 -2.48 -12.88 21.95
CA SER A 908 -2.30 -12.45 20.55
C SER A 908 -2.55 -10.96 20.28
N ARG A 909 -3.11 -10.23 21.25
CA ARG A 909 -3.27 -8.76 21.26
C ARG A 909 -2.42 -8.09 22.34
N ASP A 910 -1.37 -8.75 22.85
CA ASP A 910 -0.41 -8.12 23.76
C ASP A 910 0.48 -7.11 23.01
N CYS A 911 0.34 -5.84 23.38
CA CYS A 911 1.16 -4.73 22.91
C CYS A 911 2.08 -4.13 23.99
N VAL A 912 1.96 -4.61 25.24
CA VAL A 912 2.70 -4.11 26.42
C VAL A 912 3.98 -4.92 26.59
N THR A 913 3.89 -6.22 26.34
CA THR A 913 5.02 -7.15 26.18
C THR A 913 4.77 -8.06 24.98
N PRO A 914 4.88 -7.55 23.73
CA PRO A 914 4.68 -8.35 22.52
C PRO A 914 5.45 -9.67 22.57
N ALA A 915 4.79 -10.76 22.15
CA ALA A 915 5.34 -12.11 22.33
C ALA A 915 6.67 -12.30 21.59
N GLU A 916 6.82 -11.70 20.41
CA GLU A 916 8.04 -11.71 19.59
C GLU A 916 9.26 -11.08 20.29
N ASP A 917 9.06 -10.04 21.10
CA ASP A 917 10.12 -9.35 21.85
C ASP A 917 10.42 -9.99 23.21
N HIS A 918 9.49 -10.80 23.73
CA HIS A 918 9.51 -11.22 25.14
C HIS A 918 9.31 -12.72 25.35
N GLN A 919 8.08 -13.24 25.18
CA GLN A 919 7.78 -14.62 25.58
C GLN A 919 8.34 -15.67 24.61
N THR A 920 8.36 -15.40 23.31
CA THR A 920 8.93 -16.30 22.30
C THR A 920 10.45 -16.47 22.51
N PRO A 921 11.27 -15.41 22.66
CA PRO A 921 12.69 -15.54 23.01
C PRO A 921 12.94 -16.31 24.31
N MET A 922 12.14 -16.09 25.37
CA MET A 922 12.25 -16.87 26.61
C MET A 922 11.95 -18.35 26.38
N PHE A 923 10.87 -18.66 25.66
CA PHE A 923 10.48 -20.04 25.36
C PHE A 923 11.52 -20.76 24.51
N GLU A 924 12.06 -20.11 23.48
CA GLU A 924 13.12 -20.66 22.64
C GLU A 924 14.38 -20.96 23.46
N ALA A 925 14.77 -20.02 24.34
CA ALA A 925 15.94 -20.16 25.20
C ALA A 925 15.84 -21.29 26.24
N LEU A 926 14.64 -21.66 26.72
CA LEU A 926 14.44 -22.74 27.70
C LEU A 926 15.19 -24.03 27.33
N ALA A 927 16.04 -24.52 28.25
CA ALA A 927 16.75 -25.80 28.11
C ALA A 927 15.87 -27.03 28.43
N ALA A 928 14.66 -26.81 28.95
CA ALA A 928 13.70 -27.84 29.31
C ALA A 928 13.24 -28.68 28.12
N ALA A 929 13.23 -30.01 28.31
CA ALA A 929 12.71 -30.95 27.32
C ALA A 929 11.17 -31.01 27.32
N ASP A 930 10.55 -30.84 28.49
CA ASP A 930 9.11 -30.65 28.66
C ASP A 930 8.81 -29.14 28.72
N LYS A 931 8.66 -28.51 27.55
CA LYS A 931 8.28 -27.10 27.44
C LYS A 931 7.14 -26.90 26.46
N GLU A 932 6.16 -26.09 26.87
CA GLU A 932 4.95 -25.79 26.10
C GLU A 932 4.80 -24.27 25.93
N PHE A 933 4.35 -23.84 24.75
CA PHE A 933 4.02 -22.45 24.44
C PHE A 933 2.56 -22.36 24.01
N VAL A 934 1.79 -21.47 24.64
CA VAL A 934 0.36 -21.28 24.38
C VAL A 934 0.11 -19.83 24.05
N MET A 935 -0.39 -19.56 22.84
CA MET A 935 -0.91 -18.25 22.45
C MET A 935 -2.43 -18.24 22.66
N LEU A 936 -2.93 -17.41 23.57
CA LEU A 936 -4.36 -17.18 23.71
C LEU A 936 -4.80 -16.18 22.62
N ASP A 937 -5.60 -16.65 21.66
CA ASP A 937 -6.05 -15.80 20.57
C ASP A 937 -7.19 -14.86 21.01
N GLY A 938 -7.08 -13.58 20.68
CA GLY A 938 -8.03 -12.54 21.08
C GLY A 938 -7.83 -12.00 22.50
N ALA A 939 -6.91 -12.58 23.27
CA ALA A 939 -6.51 -12.11 24.60
C ALA A 939 -5.66 -10.83 24.52
N SER A 940 -5.71 -9.98 25.56
CA SER A 940 -4.74 -8.88 25.77
C SER A 940 -3.84 -9.13 26.99
N HIS A 941 -2.85 -8.25 27.19
CA HIS A 941 -1.94 -8.30 28.33
C HIS A 941 -2.70 -8.11 29.66
N CYS A 942 -3.46 -7.03 29.78
CA CYS A 942 -4.04 -6.63 31.05
C CYS A 942 -5.28 -7.43 31.46
N GLN A 943 -5.86 -8.17 30.53
CA GLN A 943 -6.92 -9.15 30.79
C GLN A 943 -6.44 -10.46 31.45
N PHE A 944 -5.14 -10.59 31.77
CA PHE A 944 -4.67 -11.53 32.80
C PHE A 944 -4.91 -11.02 34.24
N THR A 945 -5.60 -9.88 34.41
CA THR A 945 -5.88 -9.24 35.70
C THR A 945 -7.28 -8.66 35.73
N THR A 946 -7.93 -8.64 36.90
CA THR A 946 -9.23 -7.98 37.04
C THR A 946 -9.10 -6.46 37.18
N GLY A 947 -9.70 -5.73 36.22
CA GLY A 947 -10.06 -4.32 36.34
C GLY A 947 -8.94 -3.34 36.73
N ASN A 948 -7.70 -3.55 36.31
CA ASN A 948 -6.57 -2.71 36.74
C ASN A 948 -6.36 -1.46 35.86
N PHE A 949 -6.71 -0.27 36.39
CA PHE A 949 -6.56 1.02 35.71
C PHE A 949 -5.14 1.32 35.19
N ASN A 950 -4.09 1.01 35.96
CA ASN A 950 -2.71 1.29 35.53
C ASN A 950 -2.29 0.41 34.35
N CYS A 951 -2.75 -0.85 34.33
CA CYS A 951 -2.50 -1.75 33.22
C CYS A 951 -3.30 -1.32 31.98
N SER A 952 -4.62 -1.13 32.12
CA SER A 952 -5.48 -0.70 30.99
C SER A 952 -5.09 0.65 30.40
N PHE A 953 -4.44 1.54 31.16
CA PHE A 953 -3.86 2.79 30.64
C PHE A 953 -2.66 2.55 29.70
N GLY A 954 -1.87 1.49 29.93
CA GLY A 954 -0.79 1.09 29.02
C GLY A 954 -1.31 0.56 27.68
N GLU A 955 -2.32 -0.32 27.72
CA GLU A 955 -2.94 -0.88 26.51
C GLU A 955 -3.72 0.15 25.67
N PHE A 956 -4.23 1.22 26.30
CA PHE A 956 -5.08 2.21 25.64
C PHE A 956 -4.42 2.86 24.39
N PHE A 957 -3.10 2.94 24.35
CA PHE A 957 -2.34 3.55 23.26
C PHE A 957 -2.07 2.61 22.07
N CYS A 958 -2.44 1.33 22.16
CA CYS A 958 -2.00 0.29 21.21
C CYS A 958 -2.92 0.08 19.99
N GLY A 959 -4.11 0.69 19.96
CA GLY A 959 -5.07 0.56 18.85
C GLY A 959 -5.77 -0.80 18.71
N GLN A 960 -5.12 -1.91 19.04
CA GLN A 960 -5.72 -3.25 19.02
C GLN A 960 -6.59 -3.48 20.26
N ARG A 961 -7.86 -3.85 20.04
CA ARG A 961 -8.79 -4.23 21.12
C ARG A 961 -8.84 -5.75 21.25
N PRO A 962 -8.88 -6.31 22.48
CA PRO A 962 -9.14 -7.74 22.66
C PRO A 962 -10.51 -8.14 22.12
N SER A 963 -10.61 -9.39 21.68
CA SER A 963 -11.88 -10.03 21.29
C SER A 963 -12.38 -11.03 22.33
N LEU A 964 -11.54 -11.46 23.28
CA LEU A 964 -11.99 -12.14 24.49
C LEU A 964 -12.43 -11.13 25.56
N SER A 965 -13.41 -11.50 26.40
CA SER A 965 -13.66 -10.80 27.66
C SER A 965 -12.67 -11.24 28.75
N GLU A 966 -12.49 -10.40 29.78
CA GLU A 966 -11.66 -10.71 30.95
C GLU A 966 -12.02 -12.08 31.57
N ALA A 967 -13.32 -12.38 31.70
CA ALA A 967 -13.80 -13.64 32.26
C ALA A 967 -13.48 -14.85 31.36
N GLU A 968 -13.52 -14.70 30.04
CA GLU A 968 -13.16 -15.76 29.10
C GLU A 968 -11.65 -16.02 29.10
N GLN A 969 -10.82 -14.98 29.14
CA GLN A 969 -9.37 -15.11 29.26
C GLN A 969 -8.96 -15.75 30.60
N HIS A 970 -9.58 -15.37 31.71
CA HIS A 970 -9.36 -16.02 33.01
C HIS A 970 -9.77 -17.50 32.99
N ALA A 971 -10.92 -17.84 32.37
CA ALA A 971 -11.37 -19.21 32.24
C ALA A 971 -10.45 -20.07 31.36
N GLN A 972 -9.99 -19.55 30.21
CA GLN A 972 -9.02 -20.22 29.35
C GLN A 972 -7.66 -20.39 30.02
N THR A 973 -7.20 -19.38 30.79
CA THR A 973 -5.97 -19.46 31.57
C THR A 973 -6.05 -20.61 32.58
N LEU A 974 -7.12 -20.69 33.38
CA LEU A 974 -7.33 -21.77 34.34
C LEU A 974 -7.46 -23.14 33.67
N ALA A 975 -8.20 -23.24 32.57
CA ALA A 975 -8.35 -24.48 31.80
C ALA A 975 -7.02 -24.98 31.19
N THR A 976 -6.08 -24.08 30.93
CA THR A 976 -4.73 -24.41 30.45
C THR A 976 -3.82 -24.86 31.60
N ILE A 977 -3.75 -24.08 32.69
CA ILE A 977 -2.76 -24.34 33.76
C ILE A 977 -3.15 -25.51 34.68
N LEU A 978 -4.44 -25.78 34.92
CA LEU A 978 -4.85 -26.81 35.89
C LEU A 978 -4.43 -28.23 35.48
N PRO A 979 -4.73 -28.73 34.26
CA PRO A 979 -4.29 -30.07 33.82
C PRO A 979 -2.76 -30.18 33.73
N TRP A 980 -2.09 -29.08 33.36
CA TRP A 980 -0.64 -29.02 33.28
C TRP A 980 0.01 -29.09 34.66
N LEU A 981 -0.50 -28.35 35.66
CA LEU A 981 -0.03 -28.41 37.05
C LEU A 981 -0.26 -29.79 37.67
N ASP A 982 -1.43 -30.41 37.42
CA ASP A 982 -1.72 -31.78 37.88
C ASP A 982 -0.71 -32.79 37.28
N ARG A 983 -0.32 -32.62 36.01
CA ARG A 983 0.67 -33.49 35.35
C ARG A 983 2.09 -33.36 35.92
N VAL A 984 2.50 -32.18 36.38
CA VAL A 984 3.92 -31.89 36.73
C VAL A 984 4.20 -31.75 38.22
N LEU A 985 3.16 -31.65 39.08
CA LEU A 985 3.31 -31.47 40.53
C LEU A 985 2.73 -32.60 41.39
N ARG A 986 1.98 -33.55 40.81
CA ARG A 986 1.29 -34.66 41.50
C ARG A 986 1.68 -36.00 40.89
#